data_AF-A0A7S4MFV6-F1
#
_entry.id   AF-A0A7S4MFV6-F1
#
_cell.length_a   1.000
_cell.length_b   1.000
_cell.length_c   1.000
_cell.angle_alpha   90.00
_cell.angle_beta   90.00
_cell.angle_gamma   90.00
#
_symmetry.space_group_name_H-M   'P 1'
#
loop_
_entity.id
_entity.type
_entity.pdbx_description
1 polymer ?
#
loop_
_entity_poly.entity_id
_entity_poly.type
_entity_poly.pdbx_seq_one_letter_code
_entity_poly.pdbx_strand_id
1 'polypeptide(L)'
;AGAACQDKLIDMVGYLLDCHPALAKLLMEQCINGFLCSAAKEAKAESGKANHSDLESISSPSFELSQALLPSLIKQDSLKVNDIWKQRLVDSLAACVLSVHLTSQQRSWATLHLSSICLQLFSADGEGIVEWSKEAKYISKLIPILSDLIHQQFRIESSNSGEKIFFSVYLQSLATIYYLFPHEESQSKEIRSYCLATSVVRSLAAREPFCEEFTADIRSLAEQSGEDVESLGYEDNQKRWNLPMDQELSTWRTEQPSDWKRPVSVIGFGCNSYGQLTHEEDEETILEPISTPVMSQLAPQMVCGGNACTFVVTQEGLVYASGKGDYMRLGLGSSDNSTSLKLLRSLQAIRIEKVAASIGSYGHALAIDSQGQLWSWGDGDHGKLGHGNTEQQKYPKIVSTMKRKEVVEISCGYTFSMCVTKKGKLYSWGERPYLGHNAPEDYTVPTHLPLESEIGSIACGQGHSIIVSRDGCTVWTFGDGSNGRLGLGSDESHSTPRKMQVLQDVGITQVEIGSDFSIARTNSGKLYSWGCGAFGTLGHGDCNDRLVPTTIYALEDYCTIDVSCGASHVIAITNSSAGEDETEVFGWGQNEQGKLGLGDCAASLTPKRIAVLSGKSVQQACTGSNHTILWTMKKKYSKPYYPIRIPTKFGRLHHKKPAELYFRAHLLQKFSQLVYKALPFFNIRPNQDRHLSHGLDTLRALLHTPGKISLLRSWVAHTNIDRDVGPTIILNRYSARKGEPGETLFAQAAKQLPHPDVRSLRASKRAWKVQFAGEGADDVGGPYNESVSEMCLELQSPKSPDALFKLSPNGRNREGDNQDRYILRPAKSQSALKLYRFFGVFMGVSIRTKNPLRLFLAPIFWKRLLRIPVTLEDLASVDQAFVTTFRYLMDIDQYGIVDEESFNLLPLEPFKPLNIAPNVELPLTFHNRKEYVQRAIDLHLDKACLEEFQAIREGMEQMLPLSLFSLFTPQEIENLVCGAPVIDWEVLKVNTMYKGSYTESSKQSKWLWEILDSMNAEDRANFLRFVWGHTRLPADPADIKQQFIVQSSNCSPPDQYLPSAQTCFFKVVLPVYSSKEVLREKLTYAIRFCKTIDTDDYARHEVADAF
;
A
#
# COMPACT_ATOMS: atom_id res chain seq x y z
N ALA A 1 33.87 23.14 -33.63
CA ALA A 1 34.24 23.75 -32.34
C ALA A 1 33.00 24.45 -31.77
N GLY A 2 32.28 23.95 -30.77
CA GLY A 2 32.39 22.76 -29.95
C GLY A 2 31.43 22.96 -28.78
N ALA A 3 30.74 21.92 -28.31
CA ALA A 3 29.85 21.99 -27.14
C ALA A 3 30.51 22.66 -25.90
N ALA A 4 31.84 22.55 -25.78
CA ALA A 4 32.65 23.24 -24.77
C ALA A 4 32.69 24.79 -24.89
N CYS A 5 32.28 25.36 -26.02
CA CYS A 5 32.11 26.80 -26.22
C CYS A 5 30.72 27.26 -25.76
N GLN A 6 29.72 26.38 -25.78
CA GLN A 6 28.32 26.67 -25.44
C GLN A 6 28.14 26.90 -23.94
N ASP A 7 28.71 26.03 -23.09
CA ASP A 7 28.64 26.20 -21.62
C ASP A 7 29.37 27.46 -21.16
N LYS A 8 30.54 27.76 -21.75
CA LYS A 8 31.25 29.03 -21.50
C LYS A 8 30.46 30.24 -21.97
N LEU A 9 29.73 30.14 -23.08
CA LEU A 9 28.85 31.20 -23.56
C LEU A 9 27.66 31.40 -22.62
N ILE A 10 27.09 30.33 -22.08
CA ILE A 10 25.97 30.36 -21.13
C ILE A 10 26.39 30.99 -19.80
N ASP A 11 27.55 30.61 -19.26
CA ASP A 11 28.10 31.22 -18.03
C ASP A 11 28.46 32.69 -18.24
N MET A 12 29.04 33.02 -19.39
CA MET A 12 29.39 34.40 -19.74
C MET A 12 28.13 35.24 -19.99
N VAL A 13 27.09 34.68 -20.61
CA VAL A 13 25.78 35.33 -20.78
C VAL A 13 25.08 35.50 -19.44
N GLY A 14 25.10 34.52 -18.54
CA GLY A 14 24.56 34.66 -17.18
C GLY A 14 25.21 35.81 -16.42
N TYR A 15 26.54 35.88 -16.44
CA TYR A 15 27.31 36.97 -15.83
C TYR A 15 27.02 38.34 -16.48
N LEU A 16 26.88 38.40 -17.81
CA LEU A 16 26.52 39.62 -18.54
C LEU A 16 25.08 40.07 -18.26
N LEU A 17 24.16 39.13 -18.09
CA LEU A 17 22.77 39.39 -17.75
C LEU A 17 22.64 39.96 -16.34
N ASP A 18 23.45 39.49 -15.38
CA ASP A 18 23.51 40.05 -14.02
C ASP A 18 24.02 41.50 -14.00
N CYS A 19 24.88 41.86 -14.97
CA CYS A 19 25.47 43.21 -15.08
C CYS A 19 24.62 44.19 -15.91
N HIS A 20 23.77 43.72 -16.84
CA HIS A 20 23.07 44.57 -17.82
C HIS A 20 21.62 44.13 -18.12
N PRO A 21 20.60 44.64 -17.39
CA PRO A 21 19.19 44.26 -17.56
C PRO A 21 18.60 44.55 -18.96
N ALA A 22 19.12 45.58 -19.65
CA ALA A 22 18.68 45.92 -21.00
C ALA A 22 19.06 44.86 -22.06
N LEU A 23 20.16 44.12 -21.83
CA LEU A 23 20.62 43.04 -22.69
C LEU A 23 19.67 41.84 -22.65
N ALA A 24 19.11 41.56 -21.47
CA ALA A 24 18.15 40.47 -21.27
C ALA A 24 16.88 40.64 -22.12
N LYS A 25 16.38 41.89 -22.21
CA LYS A 25 15.19 42.22 -23.02
C LYS A 25 15.43 41.98 -24.52
N LEU A 26 16.59 42.39 -25.02
CA LEU A 26 16.96 42.19 -26.43
C LEU A 26 17.14 40.70 -26.76
N LEU A 27 17.80 39.94 -25.87
CA LEU A 27 17.98 38.50 -26.04
C LEU A 27 16.66 37.72 -25.99
N MET A 28 15.71 38.15 -25.15
CA MET A 28 14.38 37.55 -25.10
C MET A 28 13.58 37.79 -26.38
N GLU A 29 13.65 38.99 -26.95
CA GLU A 29 13.04 39.30 -28.25
C GLU A 29 13.65 38.48 -29.39
N GLN A 30 14.98 38.29 -29.38
CA GLN A 30 15.66 37.43 -30.35
C GLN A 30 15.23 35.96 -30.21
N CYS A 31 15.05 35.44 -29.00
CA CYS A 31 14.55 34.08 -28.79
C CYS A 31 13.12 33.89 -29.35
N ILE A 32 12.22 34.84 -29.08
CA ILE A 32 10.84 34.84 -29.60
C ILE A 32 10.83 34.81 -31.13
N ASN A 33 11.62 35.68 -31.76
CA ASN A 33 11.73 35.73 -33.23
C ASN A 33 12.37 34.45 -33.79
N GLY A 34 13.35 33.87 -33.09
CA GLY A 34 13.96 32.58 -33.45
C GLY A 34 12.93 31.44 -33.47
N PHE A 35 12.11 31.32 -32.42
CA PHE A 35 11.05 30.30 -32.35
C PHE A 35 10.00 30.46 -33.46
N LEU A 36 9.53 31.68 -33.70
CA LEU A 36 8.57 31.97 -34.77
C LEU A 36 9.14 31.69 -36.16
N CYS A 37 10.40 32.10 -36.41
CA CYS A 37 11.10 31.78 -37.65
C CYS A 37 11.25 30.28 -37.84
N SER A 38 11.63 29.53 -36.80
CA SER A 38 11.76 28.06 -36.89
C SER A 38 10.42 27.36 -37.09
N ALA A 39 9.33 27.87 -36.50
CA ALA A 39 7.99 27.34 -36.74
C ALA A 39 7.48 27.65 -38.18
N ALA A 40 7.92 28.76 -38.78
CA ALA A 40 7.49 29.25 -40.08
C ALA A 40 8.41 28.88 -41.26
N LYS A 41 9.69 28.52 -41.02
CA LYS A 41 10.68 28.12 -42.02
C LYS A 41 10.35 26.73 -42.60
N GLU A 42 9.33 26.72 -43.46
CA GLU A 42 9.29 26.00 -44.74
C GLU A 42 7.99 26.27 -45.53
N ALA A 43 7.05 27.08 -45.02
CA ALA A 43 5.87 27.51 -45.78
C ALA A 43 6.22 28.33 -47.06
N LYS A 44 7.48 28.77 -47.22
CA LYS A 44 7.95 29.48 -48.42
C LYS A 44 8.79 28.62 -49.38
N ALA A 45 9.26 27.44 -48.98
CA ALA A 45 10.08 26.58 -49.84
C ALA A 45 9.28 25.93 -50.99
N GLU A 46 7.95 25.83 -50.86
CA GLU A 46 7.05 25.38 -51.94
C GLU A 46 6.52 26.52 -52.84
N SER A 47 6.69 27.80 -52.47
CA SER A 47 6.09 28.95 -53.20
C SER A 47 7.03 29.65 -54.20
N GLY A 48 8.32 29.30 -54.25
CA GLY A 48 9.24 29.68 -55.32
C GLY A 48 9.42 31.19 -55.62
N LYS A 49 9.07 32.10 -54.69
CA LYS A 49 9.30 33.55 -54.87
C LYS A 49 9.86 34.18 -53.59
N ALA A 50 11.18 34.33 -53.57
CA ALA A 50 11.92 35.21 -52.66
C ALA A 50 11.69 36.67 -53.08
N ASN A 51 11.30 37.53 -52.14
CA ASN A 51 11.11 38.97 -52.35
C ASN A 51 11.91 39.71 -51.26
N HIS A 52 12.46 40.87 -51.62
CA HIS A 52 13.43 41.72 -50.91
C HIS A 52 13.29 42.00 -49.39
N SER A 53 12.28 41.48 -48.68
CA SER A 53 12.23 41.40 -47.20
C SER A 53 13.14 40.30 -46.61
N ASP A 54 13.81 39.51 -47.43
CA ASP A 54 14.52 38.28 -47.03
C ASP A 54 15.79 38.49 -46.17
N LEU A 55 16.27 39.74 -46.01
CA LEU A 55 17.44 40.06 -45.19
C LEU A 55 17.19 40.03 -43.66
N GLU A 56 15.95 40.17 -43.19
CA GLU A 56 15.63 40.08 -41.75
C GLU A 56 15.46 38.63 -41.25
N SER A 57 15.28 37.66 -42.14
CA SER A 57 15.11 36.23 -41.80
C SER A 57 16.42 35.48 -41.53
N ILE A 58 17.55 36.13 -41.86
CA ILE A 58 18.92 35.63 -41.68
C ILE A 58 19.51 36.14 -40.35
N SER A 59 18.93 37.18 -39.74
CA SER A 59 19.37 37.71 -38.45
C SER A 59 18.72 37.07 -37.22
N SER A 60 17.71 36.20 -37.38
CA SER A 60 17.04 35.53 -36.26
C SER A 60 17.81 34.27 -35.81
N PRO A 61 18.03 34.06 -34.50
CA PRO A 61 18.77 32.90 -33.97
C PRO A 61 18.09 31.57 -34.33
N SER A 62 18.88 30.48 -34.41
CA SER A 62 18.33 29.14 -34.64
C SER A 62 17.52 28.64 -33.44
N PHE A 63 16.71 27.59 -33.63
CA PHE A 63 15.95 26.96 -32.55
C PHE A 63 16.89 26.50 -31.43
N GLU A 64 18.04 25.93 -31.75
CA GLU A 64 19.03 25.41 -30.79
C GLU A 64 19.65 26.52 -29.95
N LEU A 65 19.94 27.67 -30.58
CA LEU A 65 20.47 28.84 -29.86
C LEU A 65 19.41 29.44 -28.93
N SER A 66 18.17 29.56 -29.42
CA SER A 66 17.04 30.06 -28.62
C SER A 66 16.72 29.11 -27.46
N GLN A 67 16.79 27.79 -27.69
CA GLN A 67 16.65 26.73 -26.70
C GLN A 67 17.71 26.79 -25.60
N ALA A 68 18.96 27.10 -25.96
CA ALA A 68 20.07 27.19 -24.99
C ALA A 68 20.00 28.46 -24.13
N LEU A 69 19.52 29.58 -24.67
CA LEU A 69 19.46 30.87 -23.99
C LEU A 69 18.25 31.02 -23.05
N LEU A 70 17.11 30.44 -23.42
CA LEU A 70 15.84 30.63 -22.71
C LEU A 70 15.89 30.28 -21.21
N PRO A 71 16.50 29.16 -20.75
CA PRO A 71 16.51 28.80 -19.33
C PRO A 71 17.24 29.82 -18.44
N SER A 72 18.32 30.43 -18.94
CA SER A 72 19.08 31.45 -18.19
C SER A 72 18.30 32.76 -18.10
N LEU A 73 17.51 33.09 -19.13
CA LEU A 73 16.65 34.28 -19.14
C LEU A 73 15.43 34.15 -18.20
N ILE A 74 14.93 32.93 -17.98
CA ILE A 74 13.78 32.66 -17.09
C ILE A 74 14.18 32.61 -15.60
N LYS A 75 15.43 32.24 -15.27
CA LYS A 75 15.90 32.05 -13.88
C LYS A 75 16.20 33.33 -13.08
N GLN A 76 16.36 34.47 -13.74
CA GLN A 76 16.68 35.71 -13.04
C GLN A 76 15.43 36.33 -12.41
N ASP A 77 15.26 36.16 -11.09
CA ASP A 77 14.23 36.84 -10.27
C ASP A 77 14.27 38.38 -10.38
N SER A 78 15.37 38.94 -10.91
CA SER A 78 15.58 40.38 -11.12
C SER A 78 14.85 40.95 -12.34
N LEU A 79 14.38 40.10 -13.27
CA LEU A 79 13.50 40.51 -14.34
C LEU A 79 12.06 40.20 -13.93
N LYS A 80 11.37 41.20 -13.38
CA LYS A 80 9.93 41.34 -13.60
C LYS A 80 9.70 41.49 -15.11
N VAL A 81 9.84 40.39 -15.85
CA VAL A 81 9.53 40.33 -17.28
C VAL A 81 8.05 40.68 -17.37
N ASN A 82 7.78 41.87 -17.90
CA ASN A 82 6.43 42.42 -18.12
C ASN A 82 5.55 41.32 -18.78
N ASP A 83 4.33 41.12 -18.30
CA ASP A 83 3.46 39.99 -18.68
C ASP A 83 3.27 39.87 -20.21
N ILE A 84 3.38 41.01 -20.90
CA ILE A 84 3.38 41.12 -22.37
C ILE A 84 4.44 40.22 -23.04
N TRP A 85 5.65 40.12 -22.48
CA TRP A 85 6.72 39.28 -23.07
C TRP A 85 6.49 37.80 -22.84
N LYS A 86 5.97 37.43 -21.67
CA LYS A 86 5.57 36.05 -21.37
C LYS A 86 4.42 35.62 -22.30
N GLN A 87 3.43 36.50 -22.51
CA GLN A 87 2.35 36.31 -23.49
C GLN A 87 2.89 36.09 -24.91
N ARG A 88 3.78 36.96 -25.41
CA ARG A 88 4.40 36.79 -26.75
C ARG A 88 5.19 35.49 -26.86
N LEU A 89 5.90 35.10 -25.81
CA LEU A 89 6.67 33.86 -25.76
C LEU A 89 5.75 32.62 -25.76
N VAL A 90 4.64 32.65 -25.00
CA VAL A 90 3.60 31.61 -25.00
C VAL A 90 3.03 31.40 -26.40
N ASP A 91 2.65 32.46 -27.11
CA ASP A 91 2.10 32.35 -28.46
C ASP A 91 3.14 31.83 -29.47
N SER A 92 4.42 32.18 -29.28
CA SER A 92 5.52 31.71 -30.13
C SER A 92 5.84 30.23 -29.90
N LEU A 93 5.81 29.77 -28.64
CA LEU A 93 5.96 28.36 -28.32
C LEU A 93 4.75 27.54 -28.79
N ALA A 94 3.53 28.07 -28.71
CA ALA A 94 2.34 27.45 -29.30
C ALA A 94 2.49 27.26 -30.82
N ALA A 95 3.10 28.23 -31.53
CA ALA A 95 3.46 28.08 -32.94
C ALA A 95 4.41 26.90 -33.19
N CYS A 96 5.40 26.71 -32.31
CA CYS A 96 6.30 25.55 -32.38
C CYS A 96 5.56 24.22 -32.14
N VAL A 97 4.63 24.16 -31.18
CA VAL A 97 3.84 22.95 -30.90
C VAL A 97 2.99 22.55 -32.11
N LEU A 98 2.38 23.54 -32.79
CA LEU A 98 1.55 23.34 -33.98
C LEU A 98 2.36 23.05 -35.26
N SER A 99 3.69 23.22 -35.24
CA SER A 99 4.51 23.10 -36.44
C SER A 99 4.79 21.64 -36.81
N VAL A 100 4.43 21.28 -38.04
CA VAL A 100 4.73 19.96 -38.63
C VAL A 100 6.24 19.81 -38.91
N HIS A 101 6.95 20.92 -39.12
CA HIS A 101 8.34 20.96 -39.57
C HIS A 101 9.36 20.75 -38.46
N LEU A 102 8.97 20.97 -37.21
CA LEU A 102 9.85 20.69 -36.07
C LEU A 102 9.95 19.18 -35.81
N THR A 103 11.07 18.74 -35.27
CA THR A 103 11.22 17.36 -34.81
C THR A 103 10.31 17.09 -33.60
N SER A 104 10.03 15.81 -33.33
CA SER A 104 9.26 15.41 -32.15
C SER A 104 9.92 15.86 -30.83
N GLN A 105 11.25 15.88 -30.77
CA GLN A 105 12.01 16.34 -29.61
C GLN A 105 11.87 17.86 -29.40
N GLN A 106 11.96 18.64 -30.47
CA GLN A 106 11.78 20.10 -30.43
C GLN A 106 10.34 20.47 -30.03
N ARG A 107 9.32 19.80 -30.59
CA ARG A 107 7.92 19.99 -30.16
C ARG A 107 7.69 19.62 -28.70
N SER A 108 8.27 18.51 -28.25
CA SER A 108 8.14 18.07 -26.85
C SER A 108 8.77 19.09 -25.89
N TRP A 109 9.94 19.62 -26.25
CA TRP A 109 10.61 20.69 -25.51
C TRP A 109 9.76 21.96 -25.49
N ALA A 110 9.24 22.40 -26.64
CA ALA A 110 8.40 23.59 -26.73
C ALA A 110 7.11 23.45 -25.90
N THR A 111 6.49 22.27 -25.91
CA THR A 111 5.27 21.99 -25.12
C THR A 111 5.54 22.06 -23.61
N LEU A 112 6.67 21.52 -23.16
CA LEU A 112 7.10 21.59 -21.76
C LEU A 112 7.28 23.06 -21.31
N HIS A 113 8.06 23.85 -22.06
CA HIS A 113 8.30 25.26 -21.70
C HIS A 113 7.03 26.10 -21.82
N LEU A 114 6.17 25.82 -22.81
CA LEU A 114 4.84 26.43 -22.92
C LEU A 114 4.04 26.21 -21.64
N SER A 115 3.94 24.97 -21.17
CA SER A 115 3.20 24.65 -19.93
C SER A 115 3.80 25.32 -18.68
N SER A 116 5.13 25.38 -18.58
CA SER A 116 5.85 26.04 -17.48
C SER A 116 5.55 27.54 -17.39
N ILE A 117 5.66 28.23 -18.52
CA ILE A 117 5.44 29.69 -18.58
C ILE A 117 3.96 30.01 -18.35
N CYS A 118 3.04 29.20 -18.90
CA CYS A 118 1.62 29.35 -18.63
C CYS A 118 1.33 29.22 -17.11
N LEU A 119 1.92 28.24 -16.41
CA LEU A 119 1.73 28.12 -14.95
C LEU A 119 2.19 29.36 -14.17
N GLN A 120 3.33 29.96 -14.55
CA GLN A 120 3.84 31.19 -13.92
C GLN A 120 2.94 32.41 -14.19
N LEU A 121 2.36 32.47 -15.38
CA LEU A 121 1.42 33.53 -15.77
C LEU A 121 0.10 33.41 -14.98
N PHE A 122 -0.46 32.21 -14.88
CA PHE A 122 -1.73 31.98 -14.15
C PHE A 122 -1.61 32.18 -12.63
N SER A 123 -0.41 32.12 -12.04
CA SER A 123 -0.22 32.48 -10.63
C SER A 123 -0.28 33.99 -10.34
N ALA A 124 -0.28 34.84 -11.37
CA ALA A 124 -0.27 36.30 -11.24
C ALA A 124 -1.61 36.97 -11.58
N ASP A 125 -2.29 36.57 -12.67
CA ASP A 125 -3.51 37.24 -13.15
C ASP A 125 -4.38 36.31 -14.05
N GLY A 126 -5.05 35.31 -13.44
CA GLY A 126 -5.66 34.18 -14.14
C GLY A 126 -6.78 34.50 -15.14
N GLU A 127 -7.64 35.49 -14.86
CA GLU A 127 -8.79 35.83 -15.74
C GLU A 127 -8.34 36.57 -17.02
N GLY A 128 -7.41 37.52 -16.91
CA GLY A 128 -6.93 38.30 -18.05
C GLY A 128 -6.16 37.48 -19.09
N ILE A 129 -5.51 36.38 -18.66
CA ILE A 129 -4.78 35.48 -19.57
C ILE A 129 -5.72 34.65 -20.44
N VAL A 130 -6.84 34.19 -19.89
CA VAL A 130 -7.83 33.41 -20.65
C VAL A 130 -8.44 34.29 -21.74
N GLU A 131 -8.73 35.55 -21.44
CA GLU A 131 -9.27 36.50 -22.41
C GLU A 131 -8.24 36.84 -23.51
N TRP A 132 -7.00 37.15 -23.13
CA TRP A 132 -5.89 37.35 -24.08
C TRP A 132 -5.68 36.15 -25.02
N SER A 133 -5.78 34.93 -24.50
CA SER A 133 -5.53 33.71 -25.29
C SER A 133 -6.53 33.51 -26.43
N LYS A 134 -7.73 34.11 -26.35
CA LYS A 134 -8.73 34.08 -27.43
C LYS A 134 -8.31 34.94 -28.62
N GLU A 135 -7.58 36.03 -28.37
CA GLU A 135 -7.12 36.97 -29.40
C GLU A 135 -5.71 36.65 -29.93
N ALA A 136 -4.96 35.80 -29.23
CA ALA A 136 -3.61 35.37 -29.60
C ALA A 136 -3.61 34.51 -30.89
N LYS A 137 -2.50 34.51 -31.65
CA LYS A 137 -2.48 34.02 -33.04
C LYS A 137 -2.40 32.50 -33.17
N TYR A 138 -1.68 31.84 -32.26
CA TYR A 138 -1.37 30.41 -32.33
C TYR A 138 -1.97 29.63 -31.15
N ILE A 139 -1.93 30.17 -29.93
CA ILE A 139 -2.50 29.45 -28.77
C ILE A 139 -4.03 29.28 -28.88
N SER A 140 -4.74 30.25 -29.46
CA SER A 140 -6.18 30.15 -29.78
C SER A 140 -6.50 28.98 -30.71
N LYS A 141 -5.55 28.55 -31.55
CA LYS A 141 -5.68 27.40 -32.46
C LYS A 141 -5.27 26.09 -31.81
N LEU A 142 -4.37 26.14 -30.82
CA LEU A 142 -3.92 24.97 -30.08
C LEU A 142 -5.00 24.47 -29.12
N ILE A 143 -5.67 25.37 -28.39
CA ILE A 143 -6.64 25.02 -27.34
C ILE A 143 -7.73 24.03 -27.83
N PRO A 144 -8.42 24.26 -28.98
CA PRO A 144 -9.49 23.36 -29.44
C PRO A 144 -9.01 21.94 -29.77
N ILE A 145 -7.75 21.77 -30.20
CA ILE A 145 -7.20 20.47 -30.60
C ILE A 145 -6.51 19.71 -29.46
N LEU A 146 -6.35 20.32 -28.28
CA LEU A 146 -5.64 19.71 -27.14
C LEU A 146 -6.30 18.40 -26.70
N SER A 147 -7.63 18.34 -26.66
CA SER A 147 -8.35 17.13 -26.25
C SER A 147 -7.99 15.94 -27.16
N ASP A 148 -8.02 16.15 -28.48
CA ASP A 148 -7.67 15.12 -29.47
C ASP A 148 -6.21 14.68 -29.34
N LEU A 149 -5.28 15.63 -29.16
CA LEU A 149 -3.85 15.33 -28.97
C LEU A 149 -3.60 14.50 -27.71
N ILE A 150 -4.25 14.84 -26.60
CA ILE A 150 -4.16 14.10 -25.33
C ILE A 150 -4.74 12.70 -25.52
N HIS A 151 -5.90 12.57 -26.15
CA HIS A 151 -6.55 11.29 -26.41
C HIS A 151 -5.71 10.35 -27.28
N GLN A 152 -5.15 10.87 -28.37
CA GLN A 152 -4.27 10.11 -29.26
C GLN A 152 -3.02 9.63 -28.51
N GLN A 153 -2.35 10.52 -27.80
CA GLN A 153 -1.14 10.19 -27.07
C GLN A 153 -1.41 9.22 -25.90
N PHE A 154 -2.52 9.42 -25.16
CA PHE A 154 -2.96 8.52 -24.10
C PHE A 154 -3.22 7.11 -24.62
N ARG A 155 -3.87 6.97 -25.80
CA ARG A 155 -4.12 5.66 -26.42
C ARG A 155 -2.82 4.92 -26.78
N ILE A 156 -1.80 5.66 -27.24
CA ILE A 156 -0.49 5.09 -27.60
C ILE A 156 0.28 4.64 -26.35
N GLU A 157 0.22 5.40 -25.26
CA GLU A 157 0.98 5.10 -24.06
C GLU A 157 0.30 4.05 -23.16
N SER A 158 -1.03 4.01 -23.14
CA SER A 158 -1.81 3.04 -22.37
C SER A 158 -1.67 1.60 -22.87
N SER A 159 -1.33 1.36 -24.14
CA SER A 159 -1.07 0.02 -24.66
C SER A 159 0.30 -0.55 -24.27
N ASN A 160 1.23 0.28 -23.79
CA ASN A 160 2.61 -0.08 -23.46
C ASN A 160 2.91 -0.02 -21.95
N SER A 161 1.89 -0.06 -21.09
CA SER A 161 1.94 0.35 -19.67
C SER A 161 2.65 -0.62 -18.71
N GLY A 162 3.15 -1.77 -19.17
CA GLY A 162 3.72 -2.79 -18.29
C GLY A 162 4.98 -2.33 -17.53
N GLU A 163 5.82 -1.49 -18.13
CA GLU A 163 7.06 -0.99 -17.52
C GLU A 163 7.02 0.49 -17.12
N LYS A 164 6.11 1.27 -17.70
CA LYS A 164 6.04 2.73 -17.54
C LYS A 164 4.97 3.14 -16.52
N ILE A 165 5.38 3.71 -15.40
CA ILE A 165 4.49 4.20 -14.32
C ILE A 165 3.84 5.54 -14.67
N PHE A 166 4.61 6.41 -15.32
CA PHE A 166 4.20 7.76 -15.71
C PHE A 166 4.11 7.84 -17.22
N PHE A 167 3.18 8.66 -17.69
CA PHE A 167 3.16 9.04 -19.08
C PHE A 167 4.33 9.95 -19.44
N SER A 168 4.53 10.16 -20.74
CA SER A 168 5.56 11.05 -21.26
C SER A 168 5.36 12.48 -20.74
N VAL A 169 6.48 13.20 -20.56
CA VAL A 169 6.45 14.62 -20.18
C VAL A 169 5.64 15.43 -21.20
N TYR A 170 5.64 15.01 -22.46
CA TYR A 170 4.80 15.60 -23.51
C TYR A 170 3.31 15.50 -23.18
N LEU A 171 2.79 14.30 -22.88
CA LEU A 171 1.38 14.12 -22.48
C LEU A 171 1.04 14.88 -21.20
N GLN A 172 1.94 14.88 -20.21
CA GLN A 172 1.77 15.62 -18.96
C GLN A 172 1.72 17.14 -19.18
N SER A 173 2.55 17.66 -20.10
CA SER A 173 2.57 19.07 -20.47
C SER A 173 1.30 19.47 -21.22
N LEU A 174 0.83 18.64 -22.16
CA LEU A 174 -0.47 18.86 -22.84
C LEU A 174 -1.64 18.88 -21.86
N ALA A 175 -1.69 17.93 -20.93
CA ALA A 175 -2.72 17.87 -19.90
C ALA A 175 -2.68 19.12 -19.00
N THR A 176 -1.49 19.61 -18.67
CA THR A 176 -1.30 20.85 -17.90
C THR A 176 -1.81 22.07 -18.66
N ILE A 177 -1.51 22.19 -19.96
CA ILE A 177 -2.01 23.30 -20.80
C ILE A 177 -3.55 23.24 -20.87
N TYR A 178 -4.11 22.05 -21.06
CA TYR A 178 -5.57 21.86 -21.07
C TYR A 178 -6.23 22.24 -19.75
N TYR A 179 -5.61 21.91 -18.60
CA TYR A 179 -6.09 22.33 -17.29
C TYR A 179 -6.14 23.86 -17.14
N LEU A 180 -5.16 24.58 -17.70
CA LEU A 180 -5.10 26.05 -17.64
C LEU A 180 -6.07 26.71 -18.63
N PHE A 181 -6.37 26.07 -19.76
CA PHE A 181 -7.27 26.56 -20.80
C PHE A 181 -8.35 25.51 -21.10
N PRO A 182 -9.35 25.34 -20.21
CA PRO A 182 -10.40 24.34 -20.40
C PRO A 182 -11.26 24.67 -21.62
N HIS A 183 -11.63 23.64 -22.40
CA HIS A 183 -12.52 23.74 -23.58
C HIS A 183 -13.70 22.75 -23.44
N GLU A 184 -14.92 23.18 -23.78
CA GLU A 184 -16.19 22.54 -23.37
C GLU A 184 -16.59 21.22 -24.06
N GLU A 185 -15.84 20.72 -25.06
CA GLU A 185 -16.29 19.56 -25.85
C GLU A 185 -15.48 18.27 -25.58
N SER A 186 -16.21 17.21 -25.23
CA SER A 186 -15.75 15.80 -25.18
C SER A 186 -14.64 15.50 -24.15
N GLN A 187 -15.03 15.23 -22.90
CA GLN A 187 -14.11 14.83 -21.84
C GLN A 187 -13.95 13.30 -21.76
N SER A 188 -12.70 12.82 -21.82
CA SER A 188 -12.36 11.53 -21.23
C SER A 188 -12.54 11.58 -19.71
N LYS A 189 -12.95 10.47 -19.10
CA LYS A 189 -13.07 10.38 -17.64
C LYS A 189 -11.70 10.59 -16.96
N GLU A 190 -10.63 10.23 -17.65
CA GLU A 190 -9.25 10.33 -17.21
C GLU A 190 -8.78 11.78 -17.11
N ILE A 191 -9.05 12.61 -18.13
CA ILE A 191 -8.68 14.03 -18.16
C ILE A 191 -9.47 14.81 -17.10
N ARG A 192 -10.78 14.54 -16.96
CA ARG A 192 -11.60 15.16 -15.91
C ARG A 192 -11.06 14.82 -14.51
N SER A 193 -10.71 13.56 -14.29
CA SER A 193 -10.12 13.10 -13.03
C SER A 193 -8.77 13.81 -12.76
N TYR A 194 -7.94 14.01 -13.79
CA TYR A 194 -6.68 14.75 -13.66
C TYR A 194 -6.90 16.24 -13.35
N CYS A 195 -7.84 16.90 -14.01
CA CYS A 195 -8.14 18.32 -13.76
C CYS A 195 -8.65 18.52 -12.33
N LEU A 196 -9.57 17.65 -11.87
CA LEU A 196 -10.06 17.66 -10.50
C LEU A 196 -8.92 17.39 -9.50
N ALA A 197 -8.05 16.40 -9.76
CA ALA A 197 -6.90 16.12 -8.92
C ALA A 197 -5.96 17.32 -8.81
N THR A 198 -5.66 17.95 -9.94
CA THR A 198 -4.77 19.11 -10.03
C THR A 198 -5.32 20.30 -9.25
N SER A 199 -6.62 20.59 -9.38
CA SER A 199 -7.30 21.63 -8.60
C SER A 199 -7.17 21.38 -7.10
N VAL A 200 -7.45 20.16 -6.62
CA VAL A 200 -7.37 19.81 -5.20
C VAL A 200 -5.93 19.86 -4.66
N VAL A 201 -4.96 19.39 -5.44
CA VAL A 201 -3.53 19.51 -5.11
C VAL A 201 -3.17 20.97 -4.89
N ARG A 202 -3.55 21.87 -5.82
CA ARG A 202 -3.28 23.30 -5.69
C ARG A 202 -3.99 23.91 -4.48
N SER A 203 -5.26 23.59 -4.24
CA SER A 203 -5.99 24.06 -3.06
C SER A 203 -5.30 23.68 -1.75
N LEU A 204 -4.77 22.45 -1.62
CA LEU A 204 -4.05 22.02 -0.41
C LEU A 204 -2.65 22.64 -0.28
N ALA A 205 -1.92 22.80 -1.40
CA ALA A 205 -0.57 23.34 -1.40
C ALA A 205 -0.57 24.84 -1.12
N ALA A 206 -1.46 25.58 -1.79
CA ALA A 206 -1.62 27.03 -1.67
C ALA A 206 -2.56 27.45 -0.53
N ARG A 207 -3.21 26.48 0.14
CA ARG A 207 -4.20 26.72 1.21
C ARG A 207 -5.41 27.52 0.74
N GLU A 208 -5.83 27.28 -0.50
CA GLU A 208 -7.01 27.88 -1.12
C GLU A 208 -8.26 27.02 -0.88
N PRO A 209 -9.48 27.57 -1.11
CA PRO A 209 -10.71 26.80 -1.03
C PRO A 209 -10.73 25.63 -2.03
N PHE A 210 -11.45 24.57 -1.68
CA PHE A 210 -11.67 23.44 -2.58
C PHE A 210 -12.74 23.76 -3.63
N CYS A 211 -12.69 23.09 -4.77
CA CYS A 211 -13.79 23.09 -5.73
C CYS A 211 -14.99 22.28 -5.24
N GLU A 212 -16.20 22.71 -5.61
CA GLU A 212 -17.45 22.09 -5.14
C GLU A 212 -17.59 20.62 -5.58
N GLU A 213 -17.13 20.28 -6.79
CA GLU A 213 -17.15 18.89 -7.29
C GLU A 213 -16.36 17.94 -6.37
N PHE A 214 -15.28 18.42 -5.75
CA PHE A 214 -14.50 17.60 -4.82
C PHE A 214 -15.19 17.40 -3.47
N THR A 215 -15.88 18.42 -2.95
CA THR A 215 -16.48 18.37 -1.62
C THR A 215 -17.91 17.83 -1.60
N ALA A 216 -18.63 17.84 -2.73
CA ALA A 216 -20.03 17.47 -2.85
C ALA A 216 -20.41 16.16 -2.15
N ASP A 217 -19.69 15.07 -2.40
CA ASP A 217 -20.00 13.77 -1.77
C ASP A 217 -19.84 13.79 -0.25
N ILE A 218 -18.85 14.54 0.26
CA ILE A 218 -18.57 14.63 1.70
C ILE A 218 -19.58 15.54 2.38
N ARG A 219 -19.99 16.64 1.72
CA ARG A 219 -21.09 17.48 2.17
C ARG A 219 -22.38 16.68 2.27
N SER A 220 -22.72 15.93 1.22
CA SER A 220 -23.90 15.06 1.23
C SER A 220 -23.82 14.01 2.34
N LEU A 221 -22.64 13.43 2.58
CA LEU A 221 -22.43 12.50 3.69
C LEU A 221 -22.63 13.18 5.05
N ALA A 222 -22.15 14.41 5.23
CA ALA A 222 -22.31 15.17 6.46
C ALA A 222 -23.79 15.55 6.71
N GLU A 223 -24.50 15.99 5.67
CA GLU A 223 -25.94 16.30 5.72
C GLU A 223 -26.76 15.05 6.06
N GLN A 224 -26.49 13.91 5.40
CA GLN A 224 -27.15 12.63 5.69
C GLN A 224 -26.87 12.15 7.13
N SER A 225 -25.74 12.55 7.70
CA SER A 225 -25.37 12.23 9.09
C SER A 225 -26.06 13.12 10.13
N GLY A 226 -26.77 14.18 9.67
CA GLY A 226 -27.41 15.18 10.52
C GLY A 226 -26.45 16.20 11.12
N GLU A 227 -25.27 16.38 10.51
CA GLU A 227 -24.28 17.37 10.93
C GLU A 227 -24.48 18.71 10.20
N ASP A 228 -24.28 19.82 10.91
CA ASP A 228 -24.29 21.15 10.30
C ASP A 228 -22.95 21.41 9.59
N VAL A 229 -22.96 21.25 8.26
CA VAL A 229 -21.78 21.36 7.37
C VAL A 229 -21.01 22.66 7.58
N GLU A 230 -21.72 23.78 7.70
CA GLU A 230 -21.12 25.11 7.86
C GLU A 230 -20.39 25.25 9.20
N SER A 231 -20.92 24.62 10.25
CA SER A 231 -20.32 24.65 11.58
C SER A 231 -19.01 23.84 11.68
N LEU A 232 -18.89 22.75 10.92
CA LEU A 232 -17.75 21.83 10.95
C LEU A 232 -16.49 22.50 10.37
N GLY A 233 -16.62 23.22 9.25
CA GLY A 233 -15.49 23.90 8.61
C GLY A 233 -14.31 22.97 8.27
N TYR A 234 -14.58 21.69 7.95
CA TYR A 234 -13.55 20.70 7.57
C TYR A 234 -12.92 21.00 6.19
N GLU A 235 -13.57 21.84 5.39
CA GLU A 235 -13.13 22.28 4.06
C GLU A 235 -12.24 23.54 4.11
N ASP A 236 -12.21 24.24 5.25
CA ASP A 236 -11.51 25.52 5.40
C ASP A 236 -9.99 25.31 5.56
N ASN A 237 -9.28 25.40 4.44
CA ASN A 237 -7.82 25.35 4.36
C ASN A 237 -7.13 26.67 4.76
N GLN A 238 -7.88 27.76 4.93
CA GLN A 238 -7.31 29.10 5.14
C GLN A 238 -7.18 29.45 6.61
N LYS A 239 -8.21 29.19 7.41
CA LYS A 239 -8.26 29.63 8.82
C LYS A 239 -8.32 28.46 9.80
N ARG A 240 -9.06 27.40 9.48
CA ARG A 240 -9.28 26.27 10.42
C ARG A 240 -8.26 25.15 10.33
N TRP A 241 -7.72 24.83 9.15
CA TRP A 241 -6.81 23.71 8.95
C TRP A 241 -5.49 24.14 8.31
N ASN A 242 -4.37 23.78 8.93
CA ASN A 242 -3.03 24.00 8.40
C ASN A 242 -2.31 22.68 8.09
N LEU A 243 -1.18 22.78 7.38
CA LEU A 243 -0.41 21.61 6.94
C LEU A 243 0.08 20.73 8.11
N PRO A 244 0.64 21.28 9.21
CA PRO A 244 1.00 20.46 10.38
C PRO A 244 -0.17 19.66 10.98
N MET A 245 -1.38 20.23 11.03
CA MET A 245 -2.57 19.52 11.52
C MET A 245 -2.98 18.39 10.59
N ASP A 246 -2.99 18.64 9.27
CA ASP A 246 -3.29 17.60 8.28
C ASP A 246 -2.28 16.45 8.35
N GLN A 247 -1.00 16.77 8.59
CA GLN A 247 0.06 15.78 8.78
C GLN A 247 -0.17 14.95 10.05
N GLU A 248 -0.44 15.58 11.19
CA GLU A 248 -0.77 14.86 12.44
C GLU A 248 -1.98 13.94 12.26
N LEU A 249 -3.02 14.41 11.55
CA LEU A 249 -4.24 13.64 11.31
C LEU A 249 -3.97 12.41 10.42
N SER A 250 -3.22 12.59 9.34
CA SER A 250 -2.80 11.50 8.46
C SER A 250 -1.90 10.49 9.19
N THR A 251 -0.98 10.97 10.03
CA THR A 251 -0.12 10.11 10.87
C THR A 251 -0.95 9.33 11.90
N TRP A 252 -1.90 9.98 12.59
CA TRP A 252 -2.79 9.30 13.55
C TRP A 252 -3.56 8.17 12.89
N ARG A 253 -4.15 8.42 11.73
CA ARG A 253 -4.90 7.41 10.99
C ARG A 253 -4.05 6.22 10.55
N THR A 254 -2.77 6.45 10.28
CA THR A 254 -1.83 5.42 9.83
C THR A 254 -1.27 4.60 10.99
N GLU A 255 -0.93 5.26 12.11
CA GLU A 255 -0.28 4.60 13.26
C GLU A 255 -1.27 3.97 14.25
N GLN A 256 -2.49 4.49 14.35
CA GLN A 256 -3.54 3.97 15.26
C GLN A 256 -4.89 3.84 14.54
N PRO A 257 -5.00 2.94 13.55
CA PRO A 257 -6.22 2.79 12.77
C PRO A 257 -7.41 2.29 13.61
N SER A 258 -7.17 1.61 14.74
CA SER A 258 -8.21 1.12 15.66
C SER A 258 -9.10 2.22 16.23
N ASP A 259 -8.56 3.42 16.46
CA ASP A 259 -9.30 4.56 17.02
C ASP A 259 -10.42 5.04 16.09
N TRP A 260 -10.31 4.70 14.80
CA TRP A 260 -11.22 5.07 13.73
C TRP A 260 -12.24 3.98 13.39
N LYS A 261 -12.20 2.84 14.11
CA LYS A 261 -13.08 1.69 13.87
C LYS A 261 -14.20 1.64 14.90
N ARG A 262 -15.40 1.28 14.44
CA ARG A 262 -16.49 0.96 15.35
C ARG A 262 -16.11 -0.27 16.19
N PRO A 263 -16.26 -0.23 17.52
CA PRO A 263 -16.11 -1.43 18.33
C PRO A 263 -17.18 -2.44 17.93
N VAL A 264 -16.79 -3.71 17.78
CA VAL A 264 -17.68 -4.81 17.42
C VAL A 264 -17.45 -5.93 18.41
N SER A 265 -18.54 -6.44 18.99
CA SER A 265 -18.49 -7.67 19.78
C SER A 265 -18.83 -8.83 18.86
N VAL A 266 -17.99 -9.87 18.91
CA VAL A 266 -18.15 -11.11 18.16
C VAL A 266 -18.38 -12.24 19.17
N ILE A 267 -19.33 -13.10 18.87
CA ILE A 267 -19.77 -14.20 19.72
C ILE A 267 -19.79 -15.47 18.86
N GLY A 268 -19.23 -16.56 19.38
CA GLY A 268 -19.14 -17.84 18.68
C GLY A 268 -19.65 -19.01 19.52
N PHE A 269 -20.22 -20.01 18.86
CA PHE A 269 -20.59 -21.29 19.45
C PHE A 269 -20.66 -22.40 18.38
N GLY A 270 -20.69 -23.65 18.81
CA GLY A 270 -20.65 -24.83 17.95
C GLY A 270 -19.29 -25.53 17.96
N CYS A 271 -18.98 -26.22 16.86
CA CYS A 271 -17.73 -26.93 16.67
C CYS A 271 -16.52 -25.97 16.59
N ASN A 272 -15.44 -26.31 17.30
CA ASN A 272 -14.16 -25.60 17.28
C ASN A 272 -12.94 -26.54 17.07
N SER A 273 -13.14 -27.77 16.58
CA SER A 273 -12.08 -28.78 16.45
C SER A 273 -10.85 -28.37 15.62
N TYR A 274 -10.95 -27.32 14.80
CA TYR A 274 -9.83 -26.78 14.01
C TYR A 274 -9.48 -25.32 14.37
N GLY A 275 -10.06 -24.77 15.44
CA GLY A 275 -9.91 -23.38 15.86
C GLY A 275 -10.66 -22.35 15.00
N GLN A 276 -11.71 -22.78 14.29
CA GLN A 276 -12.55 -21.88 13.49
C GLN A 276 -13.29 -20.80 14.31
N LEU A 277 -13.51 -21.02 15.62
CA LEU A 277 -14.07 -20.02 16.53
C LEU A 277 -13.01 -19.21 17.27
N THR A 278 -11.72 -19.58 17.15
CA THR A 278 -10.56 -18.86 17.71
C THR A 278 -10.65 -18.65 19.22
N HIS A 279 -11.29 -19.60 19.91
CA HIS A 279 -11.41 -19.62 21.35
C HIS A 279 -10.07 -20.03 21.97
N GLU A 280 -9.66 -19.36 23.06
CA GLU A 280 -8.35 -19.55 23.69
C GLU A 280 -8.26 -20.84 24.52
N GLU A 281 -9.40 -21.36 24.98
CA GLU A 281 -9.48 -22.63 25.68
C GLU A 281 -9.61 -23.76 24.66
N ASP A 282 -8.83 -24.85 24.82
CA ASP A 282 -8.74 -26.03 23.93
C ASP A 282 -10.05 -26.86 23.89
N GLU A 283 -11.21 -26.22 24.08
CA GLU A 283 -12.53 -26.84 23.96
C GLU A 283 -12.88 -27.07 22.48
N GLU A 284 -13.07 -28.35 22.13
CA GLU A 284 -13.45 -28.75 20.77
C GLU A 284 -14.89 -28.34 20.41
N THR A 285 -15.73 -28.05 21.40
CA THR A 285 -17.16 -27.77 21.24
C THR A 285 -17.61 -26.74 22.25
N ILE A 286 -18.27 -25.69 21.78
CA ILE A 286 -18.79 -24.59 22.58
C ILE A 286 -20.32 -24.66 22.57
N LEU A 287 -20.93 -25.07 23.68
CA LEU A 287 -22.38 -25.32 23.77
C LEU A 287 -23.22 -24.07 24.02
N GLU A 288 -22.64 -23.05 24.66
CA GLU A 288 -23.26 -21.77 24.94
C GLU A 288 -22.54 -20.63 24.20
N PRO A 289 -23.19 -19.51 23.87
CA PRO A 289 -22.55 -18.43 23.12
C PRO A 289 -21.45 -17.73 23.93
N ILE A 290 -20.20 -17.81 23.47
CA ILE A 290 -19.03 -17.19 24.12
C ILE A 290 -18.51 -16.01 23.29
N SER A 291 -18.07 -14.94 23.97
CA SER A 291 -17.41 -13.81 23.31
C SER A 291 -16.07 -14.25 22.73
N THR A 292 -15.72 -13.79 21.53
CA THR A 292 -14.42 -14.04 20.91
C THR A 292 -13.60 -12.74 20.88
N PRO A 293 -12.74 -12.48 21.89
CA PRO A 293 -12.01 -11.22 22.00
C PRO A 293 -11.08 -10.98 20.81
N VAL A 294 -10.42 -12.04 20.33
CA VAL A 294 -9.49 -11.98 19.19
C VAL A 294 -10.20 -11.50 17.92
N MET A 295 -11.38 -12.06 17.59
CA MET A 295 -12.18 -11.57 16.45
C MET A 295 -12.72 -10.15 16.69
N SER A 296 -13.15 -9.85 17.93
CA SER A 296 -13.69 -8.54 18.30
C SER A 296 -12.68 -7.40 18.14
N GLN A 297 -11.41 -7.65 18.51
CA GLN A 297 -10.31 -6.68 18.34
C GLN A 297 -10.04 -6.32 16.88
N LEU A 298 -10.34 -7.21 15.93
CA LEU A 298 -10.21 -6.94 14.49
C LEU A 298 -11.32 -6.00 13.96
N ALA A 299 -12.34 -5.70 14.78
CA ALA A 299 -13.48 -4.86 14.44
C ALA A 299 -14.12 -5.25 13.08
N PRO A 300 -14.66 -6.47 12.95
CA PRO A 300 -15.12 -7.00 11.68
C PRO A 300 -16.31 -6.21 11.11
N GLN A 301 -16.25 -5.99 9.80
CA GLN A 301 -17.40 -5.60 9.00
C GLN A 301 -18.26 -6.81 8.67
N MET A 302 -17.62 -7.96 8.41
CA MET A 302 -18.25 -9.21 8.03
C MET A 302 -17.45 -10.39 8.57
N VAL A 303 -18.17 -11.45 8.95
CA VAL A 303 -17.60 -12.77 9.21
C VAL A 303 -18.28 -13.78 8.27
N CYS A 304 -17.51 -14.70 7.71
CA CYS A 304 -17.98 -15.74 6.81
C CYS A 304 -17.52 -17.11 7.33
N GLY A 305 -18.46 -17.95 7.74
CA GLY A 305 -18.24 -19.36 8.06
C GLY A 305 -18.27 -20.20 6.78
N GLY A 306 -17.33 -21.12 6.66
CA GLY A 306 -17.33 -22.19 5.66
C GLY A 306 -17.38 -23.55 6.34
N ASN A 307 -16.94 -24.59 5.63
CA ASN A 307 -16.83 -25.90 6.24
C ASN A 307 -15.62 -25.98 7.19
N ALA A 308 -15.90 -25.92 8.49
CA ALA A 308 -14.91 -25.93 9.57
C ALA A 308 -13.82 -24.85 9.42
N CYS A 309 -14.12 -23.74 8.76
CA CYS A 309 -13.24 -22.59 8.63
C CYS A 309 -14.03 -21.29 8.74
N THR A 310 -13.33 -20.21 9.07
CA THR A 310 -13.89 -18.87 9.25
C THR A 310 -13.01 -17.85 8.56
N PHE A 311 -13.64 -16.90 7.87
CA PHE A 311 -13.00 -15.71 7.34
C PHE A 311 -13.55 -14.47 8.03
N VAL A 312 -12.67 -13.54 8.38
CA VAL A 312 -13.02 -12.28 9.03
C VAL A 312 -12.57 -11.14 8.12
N VAL A 313 -13.51 -10.30 7.69
CA VAL A 313 -13.24 -9.08 6.90
C VAL A 313 -13.36 -7.88 7.83
N THR A 314 -12.25 -7.18 8.06
CA THR A 314 -12.21 -5.97 8.91
C THR A 314 -12.90 -4.78 8.24
N GLN A 315 -13.21 -3.72 9.00
CA GLN A 315 -13.72 -2.46 8.44
C GLN A 315 -12.77 -1.78 7.42
N GLU A 316 -11.49 -2.15 7.40
CA GLU A 316 -10.51 -1.69 6.40
C GLU A 316 -10.48 -2.57 5.15
N GLY A 317 -11.17 -3.71 5.17
CA GLY A 317 -11.17 -4.72 4.12
C GLY A 317 -9.96 -5.66 4.15
N LEU A 318 -9.31 -5.81 5.31
CA LEU A 318 -8.31 -6.88 5.51
C LEU A 318 -9.03 -8.20 5.77
N VAL A 319 -8.48 -9.31 5.26
CA VAL A 319 -9.08 -10.65 5.39
C VAL A 319 -8.20 -11.52 6.26
N TYR A 320 -8.77 -12.09 7.32
CA TYR A 320 -8.14 -13.08 8.19
C TYR A 320 -8.86 -14.42 8.04
N ALA A 321 -8.16 -15.53 8.23
CA ALA A 321 -8.75 -16.86 8.20
C ALA A 321 -8.24 -17.76 9.33
N SER A 322 -9.10 -18.67 9.79
CA SER A 322 -8.79 -19.75 10.73
C SER A 322 -9.62 -21.01 10.41
N GLY A 323 -9.27 -22.13 11.03
CA GLY A 323 -9.93 -23.41 10.89
C GLY A 323 -9.18 -24.41 10.00
N LYS A 324 -9.93 -25.27 9.33
CA LYS A 324 -9.44 -26.38 8.51
C LYS A 324 -8.69 -25.91 7.26
N GLY A 325 -7.50 -26.46 7.00
CA GLY A 325 -6.60 -26.06 5.91
C GLY A 325 -6.76 -26.83 4.59
N ASP A 326 -7.39 -28.00 4.61
CA ASP A 326 -7.49 -28.91 3.45
C ASP A 326 -7.96 -28.21 2.16
N TYR A 327 -7.42 -28.65 1.03
CA TYR A 327 -7.66 -28.09 -0.31
C TYR A 327 -7.30 -26.61 -0.42
N MET A 328 -6.38 -26.13 0.41
CA MET A 328 -5.94 -24.73 0.45
C MET A 328 -7.07 -23.73 0.73
N ARG A 329 -8.18 -24.16 1.34
CA ARG A 329 -9.40 -23.35 1.49
C ARG A 329 -9.16 -22.03 2.21
N LEU A 330 -8.19 -21.98 3.13
CA LEU A 330 -7.84 -20.78 3.88
C LEU A 330 -7.09 -19.74 3.04
N GLY A 331 -6.53 -20.11 1.88
CA GLY A 331 -5.78 -19.19 1.03
C GLY A 331 -4.44 -18.71 1.62
N LEU A 332 -3.93 -19.43 2.62
CA LEU A 332 -2.70 -19.09 3.37
C LEU A 332 -1.42 -19.66 2.73
N GLY A 333 -1.52 -20.40 1.63
CA GLY A 333 -0.38 -20.99 0.93
C GLY A 333 0.00 -22.40 1.35
N SER A 334 -0.67 -22.98 2.36
CA SER A 334 -0.52 -24.38 2.77
C SER A 334 -1.87 -25.02 3.07
N SER A 335 -1.87 -26.35 3.17
CA SER A 335 -3.04 -27.15 3.58
C SER A 335 -3.12 -27.36 5.09
N ASP A 336 -2.26 -26.70 5.88
CA ASP A 336 -2.22 -26.88 7.32
C ASP A 336 -3.43 -26.18 7.98
N ASN A 337 -3.99 -26.79 9.02
CA ASN A 337 -5.02 -26.16 9.84
C ASN A 337 -4.43 -24.93 10.56
N SER A 338 -5.27 -23.93 10.81
CA SER A 338 -4.89 -22.72 11.55
C SER A 338 -5.83 -22.51 12.72
N THR A 339 -5.36 -22.81 13.94
CA THR A 339 -6.17 -22.64 15.16
C THR A 339 -6.33 -21.17 15.57
N SER A 340 -5.50 -20.29 15.04
CA SER A 340 -5.54 -18.84 15.24
C SER A 340 -5.85 -18.09 13.94
N LEU A 341 -6.33 -16.85 14.04
CA LEU A 341 -6.60 -15.98 12.90
C LEU A 341 -5.31 -15.53 12.23
N LYS A 342 -5.15 -15.86 10.95
CA LYS A 342 -4.00 -15.47 10.14
C LYS A 342 -4.43 -14.55 9.00
N LEU A 343 -3.68 -13.47 8.80
CA LEU A 343 -3.91 -12.50 7.73
C LEU A 343 -3.61 -13.12 6.35
N LEU A 344 -4.54 -12.97 5.41
CA LEU A 344 -4.35 -13.31 3.99
C LEU A 344 -3.51 -12.23 3.30
N ARG A 345 -2.18 -12.37 3.42
CA ARG A 345 -1.19 -11.40 2.92
C ARG A 345 -1.33 -11.07 1.44
N SER A 346 -1.78 -12.03 0.61
CA SER A 346 -2.00 -11.80 -0.82
C SER A 346 -3.08 -10.76 -1.10
N LEU A 347 -4.02 -10.55 -0.17
CA LEU A 347 -5.10 -9.57 -0.28
C LEU A 347 -4.86 -8.31 0.57
N GLN A 348 -3.82 -8.24 1.40
CA GLN A 348 -3.63 -7.14 2.36
C GLN A 348 -3.57 -5.74 1.72
N ALA A 349 -3.06 -5.62 0.49
CA ALA A 349 -3.00 -4.36 -0.24
C ALA A 349 -4.31 -3.97 -0.95
N ILE A 350 -5.34 -4.82 -0.83
CA ILE A 350 -6.62 -4.73 -1.52
C ILE A 350 -7.72 -4.65 -0.46
N ARG A 351 -8.56 -3.62 -0.55
CA ARG A 351 -9.73 -3.51 0.32
C ARG A 351 -10.80 -4.48 -0.15
N ILE A 352 -10.99 -5.57 0.59
CA ILE A 352 -12.05 -6.56 0.37
C ILE A 352 -13.35 -6.12 1.03
N GLU A 353 -14.46 -6.23 0.30
CA GLU A 353 -15.79 -5.84 0.79
C GLU A 353 -16.63 -7.06 1.20
N LYS A 354 -16.47 -8.19 0.51
CA LYS A 354 -17.23 -9.42 0.77
C LYS A 354 -16.39 -10.67 0.54
N VAL A 355 -16.61 -11.69 1.36
CA VAL A 355 -16.09 -13.05 1.20
C VAL A 355 -17.27 -14.03 1.27
N ALA A 356 -17.24 -15.05 0.43
CA ALA A 356 -18.14 -16.21 0.51
C ALA A 356 -17.30 -17.48 0.53
N ALA A 357 -17.64 -18.43 1.39
CA ALA A 357 -16.95 -19.70 1.53
C ALA A 357 -17.92 -20.86 1.38
N SER A 358 -17.48 -21.94 0.75
CA SER A 358 -18.28 -23.16 0.64
C SER A 358 -18.40 -23.87 2.00
N ILE A 359 -19.61 -24.33 2.32
CA ILE A 359 -19.86 -25.23 3.46
C ILE A 359 -19.68 -26.71 3.08
N GLY A 360 -19.24 -27.01 1.85
CA GLY A 360 -18.96 -28.36 1.37
C GLY A 360 -17.60 -28.93 1.79
N SER A 361 -17.43 -30.24 1.62
CA SER A 361 -16.19 -30.96 1.99
C SER A 361 -14.96 -30.51 1.21
N TYR A 362 -15.10 -30.24 -0.09
CA TYR A 362 -14.06 -29.75 -1.00
C TYR A 362 -14.14 -28.22 -1.13
N GLY A 363 -13.72 -27.52 -0.06
CA GLY A 363 -13.99 -26.09 0.11
C GLY A 363 -13.21 -25.17 -0.82
N HIS A 364 -13.90 -24.17 -1.36
CA HIS A 364 -13.34 -23.00 -2.02
C HIS A 364 -13.96 -21.72 -1.45
N ALA A 365 -13.34 -20.59 -1.77
CA ALA A 365 -13.84 -19.28 -1.37
C ALA A 365 -13.71 -18.27 -2.51
N LEU A 366 -14.60 -17.28 -2.46
CA LEU A 366 -14.66 -16.13 -3.36
C LEU A 366 -14.55 -14.85 -2.53
N ALA A 367 -13.98 -13.80 -3.12
CA ALA A 367 -13.97 -12.46 -2.53
C ALA A 367 -14.20 -11.37 -3.59
N ILE A 368 -14.80 -10.27 -3.16
CA ILE A 368 -15.00 -9.07 -3.97
C ILE A 368 -14.21 -7.91 -3.33
N ASP A 369 -13.43 -7.19 -4.12
CA ASP A 369 -12.78 -5.96 -3.67
C ASP A 369 -13.63 -4.70 -3.88
N SER A 370 -13.19 -3.58 -3.30
CA SER A 370 -13.82 -2.26 -3.44
C SER A 370 -13.95 -1.73 -4.88
N GLN A 371 -13.26 -2.36 -5.86
CA GLN A 371 -13.37 -2.04 -7.29
C GLN A 371 -14.29 -3.04 -8.02
N GLY A 372 -14.96 -3.94 -7.30
CA GLY A 372 -15.79 -4.99 -7.86
C GLY A 372 -15.02 -6.03 -8.68
N GLN A 373 -13.72 -6.24 -8.40
CA GLN A 373 -13.00 -7.39 -8.98
C GLN A 373 -13.28 -8.65 -8.16
N LEU A 374 -13.36 -9.78 -8.86
CA LEU A 374 -13.60 -11.10 -8.28
C LEU A 374 -12.28 -11.85 -8.07
N TRP A 375 -12.13 -12.41 -6.88
CA TRP A 375 -11.00 -13.24 -6.45
C TRP A 375 -11.51 -14.62 -6.02
N SER A 376 -10.72 -15.66 -6.25
CA SER A 376 -11.08 -17.04 -5.92
C SER A 376 -9.85 -17.85 -5.47
N TRP A 377 -10.06 -18.79 -4.55
CA TRP A 377 -9.04 -19.75 -4.11
C TRP A 377 -9.62 -21.01 -3.46
N GLY A 378 -8.75 -21.97 -3.16
CA GLY A 378 -9.10 -23.27 -2.58
C GLY A 378 -9.16 -24.36 -3.65
N ASP A 379 -10.14 -25.25 -3.53
CA ASP A 379 -10.28 -26.40 -4.42
C ASP A 379 -10.67 -26.02 -5.85
N GLY A 380 -10.02 -26.63 -6.84
CA GLY A 380 -10.13 -26.32 -8.26
C GLY A 380 -11.08 -27.22 -9.04
N ASP A 381 -11.54 -28.33 -8.47
CA ASP A 381 -12.32 -29.34 -9.18
C ASP A 381 -13.59 -28.75 -9.81
N HIS A 382 -13.99 -29.33 -10.95
CA HIS A 382 -15.09 -28.85 -11.80
C HIS A 382 -14.92 -27.41 -12.32
N GLY A 383 -13.76 -26.78 -12.09
CA GLY A 383 -13.49 -25.41 -12.51
C GLY A 383 -14.24 -24.36 -11.70
N LYS A 384 -14.71 -24.69 -10.48
CA LYS A 384 -15.48 -23.79 -9.59
C LYS A 384 -14.74 -22.52 -9.14
N LEU A 385 -13.45 -22.41 -9.43
CA LEU A 385 -12.65 -21.19 -9.26
C LEU A 385 -12.72 -20.22 -10.45
N GLY A 386 -13.18 -20.64 -11.62
CA GLY A 386 -13.44 -19.74 -12.74
C GLY A 386 -12.19 -19.29 -13.53
N HIS A 387 -11.05 -19.97 -13.37
CA HIS A 387 -9.78 -19.62 -14.02
C HIS A 387 -9.56 -20.26 -15.41
N GLY A 388 -10.53 -21.00 -15.92
CA GLY A 388 -10.40 -21.74 -17.19
C GLY A 388 -9.68 -23.08 -17.05
N ASN A 389 -9.46 -23.55 -15.82
CA ASN A 389 -8.84 -24.84 -15.52
C ASN A 389 -9.41 -25.41 -14.21
N THR A 390 -8.96 -26.60 -13.82
CA THR A 390 -9.36 -27.30 -12.59
C THR A 390 -8.28 -27.28 -11.50
N GLU A 391 -7.32 -26.36 -11.59
CA GLU A 391 -6.19 -26.32 -10.66
C GLU A 391 -6.56 -25.64 -9.35
N GLN A 392 -6.20 -26.26 -8.22
CA GLN A 392 -6.30 -25.64 -6.90
C GLN A 392 -5.46 -24.36 -6.82
N GLN A 393 -5.96 -23.38 -6.10
CA GLN A 393 -5.24 -22.12 -5.88
C GLN A 393 -4.93 -21.96 -4.41
N LYS A 394 -3.63 -22.01 -4.09
CA LYS A 394 -3.13 -21.87 -2.71
C LYS A 394 -3.21 -20.46 -2.13
N TYR A 395 -3.35 -19.46 -3.00
CA TYR A 395 -3.54 -18.06 -2.65
C TYR A 395 -4.69 -17.48 -3.48
N PRO A 396 -5.44 -16.49 -2.95
CA PRO A 396 -6.39 -15.67 -3.71
C PRO A 396 -5.84 -15.23 -5.07
N LYS A 397 -6.54 -15.57 -6.14
CA LYS A 397 -6.19 -15.23 -7.53
C LYS A 397 -7.35 -14.49 -8.19
N ILE A 398 -7.04 -13.45 -8.93
CA ILE A 398 -8.05 -12.67 -9.65
C ILE A 398 -8.66 -13.48 -10.81
N VAL A 399 -9.98 -13.44 -10.93
CA VAL A 399 -10.73 -14.08 -12.03
C VAL A 399 -10.73 -13.16 -13.24
N SER A 400 -9.82 -13.41 -14.18
CA SER A 400 -9.52 -12.52 -15.31
C SER A 400 -10.73 -12.21 -16.21
N THR A 401 -11.63 -13.16 -16.41
CA THR A 401 -12.85 -13.05 -17.22
C THR A 401 -13.92 -12.12 -16.64
N MET A 402 -13.77 -11.75 -15.36
CA MET A 402 -14.66 -10.84 -14.64
C MET A 402 -14.09 -9.44 -14.45
N LYS A 403 -12.86 -9.18 -14.93
CA LYS A 403 -12.27 -7.84 -14.91
C LYS A 403 -13.19 -6.83 -15.61
N ARG A 404 -13.35 -5.66 -14.98
CA ARG A 404 -14.19 -4.53 -15.45
C ARG A 404 -15.71 -4.79 -15.50
N LYS A 405 -16.22 -5.87 -14.91
CA LYS A 405 -17.66 -6.14 -14.84
C LYS A 405 -18.33 -5.66 -13.54
N GLU A 406 -17.55 -5.14 -12.59
CA GLU A 406 -18.02 -4.61 -11.28
C GLU A 406 -18.96 -5.59 -10.56
N VAL A 407 -18.40 -6.65 -9.98
CA VAL A 407 -19.15 -7.64 -9.18
C VAL A 407 -19.58 -7.03 -7.85
N VAL A 408 -20.80 -7.33 -7.42
CA VAL A 408 -21.39 -6.81 -6.16
C VAL A 408 -21.92 -7.91 -5.24
N GLU A 409 -22.18 -9.11 -5.76
CA GLU A 409 -22.71 -10.23 -4.98
C GLU A 409 -22.06 -11.54 -5.42
N ILE A 410 -21.78 -12.44 -4.47
CA ILE A 410 -21.11 -13.73 -4.66
C ILE A 410 -21.74 -14.80 -3.77
N SER A 411 -21.78 -16.03 -4.28
CA SER A 411 -22.20 -17.21 -3.52
C SER A 411 -21.41 -18.45 -3.95
N CYS A 412 -21.09 -19.30 -2.98
CA CYS A 412 -20.33 -20.54 -3.18
C CYS A 412 -21.25 -21.74 -2.91
N GLY A 413 -21.46 -22.57 -3.93
CA GLY A 413 -22.03 -23.91 -3.74
C GLY A 413 -20.96 -24.89 -3.28
N TYR A 414 -21.26 -26.20 -3.31
CA TYR A 414 -20.27 -27.24 -2.97
C TYR A 414 -19.25 -27.44 -4.10
N THR A 415 -19.74 -27.42 -5.34
CA THR A 415 -18.97 -27.74 -6.55
C THR A 415 -19.11 -26.68 -7.65
N PHE A 416 -19.80 -25.57 -7.36
CA PHE A 416 -20.03 -24.49 -8.30
C PHE A 416 -20.07 -23.13 -7.59
N SER A 417 -20.08 -22.07 -8.38
CA SER A 417 -19.97 -20.68 -7.93
C SER A 417 -20.88 -19.78 -8.75
N MET A 418 -21.36 -18.71 -8.11
CA MET A 418 -22.19 -17.70 -8.76
C MET A 418 -21.78 -16.29 -8.34
N CYS A 419 -21.97 -15.33 -9.24
CA CYS A 419 -21.82 -13.92 -8.91
C CYS A 419 -22.76 -13.01 -9.70
N VAL A 420 -23.05 -11.83 -9.15
CA VAL A 420 -23.88 -10.80 -9.77
C VAL A 420 -23.07 -9.52 -9.96
N THR A 421 -23.20 -8.92 -11.13
CA THR A 421 -22.60 -7.62 -11.43
C THR A 421 -23.49 -6.46 -10.96
N LYS A 422 -22.93 -5.25 -10.82
CA LYS A 422 -23.67 -4.03 -10.49
C LYS A 422 -24.82 -3.74 -11.44
N LYS A 423 -24.71 -4.19 -12.70
CA LYS A 423 -25.76 -4.11 -13.73
C LYS A 423 -26.84 -5.19 -13.59
N GLY A 424 -26.85 -5.96 -12.51
CA GLY A 424 -27.83 -7.01 -12.26
C GLY A 424 -27.64 -8.26 -13.13
N LYS A 425 -26.52 -8.40 -13.85
CA LYS A 425 -26.23 -9.58 -14.67
C LYS A 425 -25.67 -10.71 -13.83
N LEU A 426 -26.20 -11.92 -14.03
CA LEU A 426 -25.83 -13.13 -13.33
C LEU A 426 -24.79 -13.95 -14.11
N TYR A 427 -23.83 -14.51 -13.38
CA TYR A 427 -22.84 -15.44 -13.91
C TYR A 427 -22.74 -16.68 -13.02
N SER A 428 -22.61 -17.85 -13.63
CA SER A 428 -22.49 -19.16 -12.97
C SER A 428 -21.42 -20.02 -13.65
N TRP A 429 -20.69 -20.81 -12.87
CA TRP A 429 -19.63 -21.71 -13.34
C TRP A 429 -19.33 -22.81 -12.30
N GLY A 430 -18.68 -23.90 -12.73
CA GLY A 430 -18.44 -25.10 -11.92
C GLY A 430 -19.13 -26.34 -12.51
N GLU A 431 -19.58 -27.22 -11.62
CA GLU A 431 -20.18 -28.52 -11.96
C GLU A 431 -21.60 -28.42 -12.55
N ARG A 432 -21.87 -29.19 -13.60
CA ARG A 432 -23.23 -29.46 -14.10
C ARG A 432 -23.95 -30.53 -13.25
N PRO A 433 -25.29 -30.50 -13.12
CA PRO A 433 -26.26 -29.65 -13.81
C PRO A 433 -26.62 -28.35 -13.06
N TYR A 434 -25.89 -27.99 -12.00
CA TYR A 434 -26.27 -26.95 -11.03
C TYR A 434 -26.06 -25.51 -11.50
N LEU A 435 -25.79 -25.29 -12.80
CA LEU A 435 -25.41 -23.98 -13.35
C LEU A 435 -26.57 -23.21 -14.00
N GLY A 436 -27.71 -23.86 -14.23
CA GLY A 436 -28.88 -23.21 -14.85
C GLY A 436 -28.82 -23.04 -16.37
N HIS A 437 -27.71 -23.38 -17.02
CA HIS A 437 -27.54 -23.23 -18.47
C HIS A 437 -28.04 -24.43 -19.29
N ASN A 438 -28.51 -25.51 -18.65
CA ASN A 438 -28.57 -26.83 -19.29
C ASN A 438 -27.24 -27.23 -19.97
N ALA A 439 -26.12 -26.94 -19.30
CA ALA A 439 -24.78 -27.04 -19.88
C ALA A 439 -24.45 -28.50 -20.25
N PRO A 440 -23.89 -28.78 -21.44
CA PRO A 440 -23.46 -30.13 -21.82
C PRO A 440 -22.23 -30.61 -21.04
N GLU A 441 -21.46 -29.70 -20.47
CA GLU A 441 -20.21 -29.93 -19.73
C GLU A 441 -20.06 -28.92 -18.58
N ASP A 442 -19.07 -29.13 -17.71
CA ASP A 442 -18.70 -28.20 -16.64
C ASP A 442 -18.18 -26.88 -17.23
N TYR A 443 -18.49 -25.76 -16.58
CA TYR A 443 -17.98 -24.44 -16.99
C TYR A 443 -16.82 -24.04 -16.10
N THR A 444 -15.62 -23.97 -16.68
CA THR A 444 -14.40 -23.58 -15.95
C THR A 444 -14.17 -22.06 -15.90
N VAL A 445 -15.05 -21.28 -16.52
CA VAL A 445 -15.05 -19.81 -16.51
C VAL A 445 -16.46 -19.28 -16.20
N PRO A 446 -16.59 -18.13 -15.51
CA PRO A 446 -17.85 -17.44 -15.30
C PRO A 446 -18.62 -17.20 -16.61
N THR A 447 -19.77 -17.86 -16.74
CA THR A 447 -20.63 -17.77 -17.94
C THR A 447 -21.92 -17.03 -17.60
N HIS A 448 -22.34 -16.11 -18.48
CA HIS A 448 -23.52 -15.28 -18.27
C HIS A 448 -24.80 -16.10 -18.37
N LEU A 449 -25.63 -16.09 -17.33
CA LEU A 449 -26.95 -16.73 -17.32
C LEU A 449 -28.03 -15.66 -17.55
N PRO A 450 -28.61 -15.57 -18.77
CA PRO A 450 -29.58 -14.52 -19.09
C PRO A 450 -30.91 -14.79 -18.36
N LEU A 451 -31.38 -13.78 -17.62
CA LEU A 451 -32.69 -13.75 -16.99
C LEU A 451 -33.40 -12.45 -17.39
N GLU A 452 -34.72 -12.44 -17.29
CA GLU A 452 -35.58 -11.32 -17.72
C GLU A 452 -35.45 -10.08 -16.82
N SER A 453 -35.01 -10.24 -15.58
CA SER A 453 -34.91 -9.17 -14.58
C SER A 453 -33.48 -8.96 -14.09
N GLU A 454 -33.19 -7.75 -13.59
CA GLU A 454 -31.95 -7.50 -12.87
C GLU A 454 -31.91 -8.28 -11.56
N ILE A 455 -30.80 -8.93 -11.29
CA ILE A 455 -30.64 -9.79 -10.11
C ILE A 455 -30.12 -8.98 -8.91
N GLY A 456 -30.68 -9.28 -7.73
CA GLY A 456 -30.34 -8.63 -6.46
C GLY A 456 -29.67 -9.54 -5.44
N SER A 457 -30.17 -10.78 -5.29
CA SER A 457 -29.68 -11.74 -4.29
C SER A 457 -29.56 -13.14 -4.90
N ILE A 458 -28.55 -13.89 -4.44
CA ILE A 458 -28.25 -15.26 -4.88
C ILE A 458 -27.86 -16.11 -3.67
N ALA A 459 -28.24 -17.38 -3.69
CA ALA A 459 -27.78 -18.38 -2.73
C ALA A 459 -27.50 -19.70 -3.46
N CYS A 460 -26.45 -20.40 -3.03
CA CYS A 460 -26.01 -21.68 -3.60
C CYS A 460 -25.85 -22.71 -2.48
N GLY A 461 -26.41 -23.90 -2.67
CA GLY A 461 -26.31 -25.02 -1.75
C GLY A 461 -25.39 -26.13 -2.22
N GLN A 462 -25.72 -27.35 -1.78
CA GLN A 462 -25.03 -28.56 -2.21
C GLN A 462 -25.22 -28.85 -3.71
N GLY A 463 -26.45 -28.71 -4.20
CA GLY A 463 -26.81 -29.02 -5.59
C GLY A 463 -27.96 -28.18 -6.14
N HIS A 464 -28.36 -27.10 -5.46
CA HIS A 464 -29.43 -26.21 -5.92
C HIS A 464 -29.09 -24.75 -5.67
N SER A 465 -29.77 -23.88 -6.39
CA SER A 465 -29.58 -22.44 -6.35
C SER A 465 -30.91 -21.71 -6.29
N ILE A 466 -30.93 -20.60 -5.57
CA ILE A 466 -32.05 -19.67 -5.53
C ILE A 466 -31.54 -18.29 -5.95
N ILE A 467 -32.31 -17.63 -6.82
CA ILE A 467 -32.01 -16.30 -7.34
C ILE A 467 -33.22 -15.42 -7.10
N VAL A 468 -32.99 -14.18 -6.68
CA VAL A 468 -34.03 -13.18 -6.45
C VAL A 468 -33.75 -11.94 -7.30
N SER A 469 -34.79 -11.42 -7.95
CA SER A 469 -34.72 -10.14 -8.65
C SER A 469 -34.42 -8.99 -7.71
N ARG A 470 -33.85 -7.91 -8.23
CA ARG A 470 -33.45 -6.73 -7.45
C ARG A 470 -34.62 -6.02 -6.76
N ASP A 471 -35.81 -6.10 -7.35
CA ASP A 471 -37.07 -5.61 -6.78
C ASP A 471 -37.72 -6.59 -5.77
N GLY A 472 -37.17 -7.80 -5.61
CA GLY A 472 -37.71 -8.84 -4.74
C GLY A 472 -39.00 -9.50 -5.23
N CYS A 473 -39.48 -9.18 -6.43
CA CYS A 473 -40.78 -9.63 -6.94
C CYS A 473 -40.73 -11.00 -7.62
N THR A 474 -39.57 -11.43 -8.14
CA THR A 474 -39.42 -12.72 -8.82
C THR A 474 -38.32 -13.55 -8.18
N VAL A 475 -38.64 -14.82 -7.90
CA VAL A 475 -37.71 -15.82 -7.38
C VAL A 475 -37.55 -16.94 -8.41
N TRP A 476 -36.31 -17.31 -8.71
CA TRP A 476 -35.98 -18.47 -9.53
C TRP A 476 -35.25 -19.53 -8.71
N THR A 477 -35.47 -20.79 -9.08
CA THR A 477 -34.85 -21.97 -8.47
C THR A 477 -34.46 -22.98 -9.54
N PHE A 478 -33.34 -23.68 -9.36
CA PHE A 478 -32.86 -24.74 -10.26
C PHE A 478 -31.78 -25.59 -9.56
N GLY A 479 -31.51 -26.77 -10.13
CA GLY A 479 -30.58 -27.77 -9.61
C GLY A 479 -31.31 -29.07 -9.28
N ASP A 480 -30.84 -29.74 -8.23
CA ASP A 480 -31.43 -30.96 -7.67
C ASP A 480 -32.80 -30.67 -7.02
N GLY A 481 -33.81 -31.48 -7.37
CA GLY A 481 -35.18 -31.40 -6.90
C GLY A 481 -35.47 -32.17 -5.61
N SER A 482 -34.57 -33.07 -5.20
CA SER A 482 -34.79 -34.05 -4.13
C SER A 482 -35.30 -33.40 -2.83
N ASN A 483 -36.27 -34.05 -2.16
CA ASN A 483 -36.91 -33.57 -0.92
C ASN A 483 -37.64 -32.22 -1.07
N GLY A 484 -37.97 -31.83 -2.30
CA GLY A 484 -38.63 -30.56 -2.60
C GLY A 484 -37.77 -29.33 -2.38
N ARG A 485 -36.44 -29.44 -2.33
CA ARG A 485 -35.52 -28.31 -2.04
C ARG A 485 -35.62 -27.14 -3.03
N LEU A 486 -36.18 -27.40 -4.22
CA LEU A 486 -36.49 -26.36 -5.21
C LEU A 486 -37.76 -25.58 -4.88
N GLY A 487 -38.70 -26.10 -4.10
CA GLY A 487 -39.92 -25.38 -3.71
C GLY A 487 -41.00 -25.28 -4.80
N LEU A 488 -40.96 -26.17 -5.80
CA LEU A 488 -41.86 -26.14 -6.96
C LEU A 488 -43.09 -27.05 -6.83
N GLY A 489 -43.27 -27.68 -5.67
CA GLY A 489 -44.35 -28.64 -5.42
C GLY A 489 -44.06 -30.06 -5.92
N SER A 490 -42.82 -30.35 -6.32
CA SER A 490 -42.35 -31.67 -6.75
C SER A 490 -40.90 -31.91 -6.34
N ASP A 491 -40.45 -33.17 -6.44
CA ASP A 491 -39.05 -33.59 -6.25
C ASP A 491 -38.24 -33.60 -7.57
N GLU A 492 -38.75 -32.97 -8.63
CA GLU A 492 -38.13 -33.00 -9.95
C GLU A 492 -36.94 -32.03 -10.05
N SER A 493 -35.80 -32.53 -10.52
CA SER A 493 -34.62 -31.71 -10.78
C SER A 493 -34.76 -30.89 -12.06
N HIS A 494 -34.27 -29.66 -12.04
CA HIS A 494 -34.29 -28.76 -13.20
C HIS A 494 -32.93 -28.13 -13.44
N SER A 495 -32.33 -28.40 -14.60
CA SER A 495 -31.03 -27.83 -15.02
C SER A 495 -31.12 -26.38 -15.53
N THR A 496 -32.31 -25.77 -15.50
CA THR A 496 -32.59 -24.40 -15.96
C THR A 496 -33.47 -23.66 -14.94
N PRO A 497 -33.28 -22.33 -14.76
CA PRO A 497 -34.07 -21.52 -13.83
C PRO A 497 -35.58 -21.65 -14.05
N ARG A 498 -36.30 -22.00 -12.98
CA ARG A 498 -37.77 -22.02 -12.93
C ARG A 498 -38.27 -20.93 -11.99
N LYS A 499 -39.27 -20.17 -12.44
CA LYS A 499 -39.94 -19.15 -11.60
C LYS A 499 -40.78 -19.84 -10.53
N MET A 500 -40.60 -19.43 -9.28
CA MET A 500 -41.35 -19.93 -8.14
C MET A 500 -42.61 -19.08 -7.94
N GLN A 501 -43.75 -19.60 -8.41
CA GLN A 501 -45.02 -18.88 -8.39
C GLN A 501 -45.50 -18.53 -6.97
N VAL A 502 -45.20 -19.39 -5.98
CA VAL A 502 -45.63 -19.21 -4.57
C VAL A 502 -45.04 -17.95 -3.93
N LEU A 503 -43.83 -17.53 -4.34
CA LEU A 503 -43.15 -16.35 -3.78
C LEU A 503 -43.15 -15.14 -4.72
N GLN A 504 -43.97 -15.17 -5.77
CA GLN A 504 -44.08 -14.06 -6.70
C GLN A 504 -44.75 -12.85 -6.03
N ASP A 505 -44.19 -11.66 -6.23
CA ASP A 505 -44.66 -10.36 -5.70
C ASP A 505 -44.73 -10.27 -4.17
N VAL A 506 -44.11 -11.21 -3.45
CA VAL A 506 -44.05 -11.23 -1.97
C VAL A 506 -43.02 -10.22 -1.43
N GLY A 507 -42.05 -9.79 -2.24
CA GLY A 507 -41.00 -8.85 -1.84
C GLY A 507 -39.88 -9.53 -1.05
N ILE A 508 -39.25 -10.54 -1.63
CA ILE A 508 -38.13 -11.27 -1.03
C ILE A 508 -36.86 -10.40 -1.04
N THR A 509 -36.19 -10.29 0.11
CA THR A 509 -34.98 -9.45 0.26
C THR A 509 -33.72 -10.25 0.59
N GLN A 510 -33.87 -11.48 1.09
CA GLN A 510 -32.74 -12.36 1.40
C GLN A 510 -33.17 -13.82 1.20
N VAL A 511 -32.23 -14.62 0.70
CA VAL A 511 -32.37 -16.07 0.55
C VAL A 511 -31.12 -16.74 1.11
N GLU A 512 -31.31 -17.86 1.80
CA GLU A 512 -30.24 -18.67 2.37
C GLU A 512 -30.53 -20.14 2.08
N ILE A 513 -29.48 -20.94 1.91
CA ILE A 513 -29.59 -22.35 1.54
C ILE A 513 -28.72 -23.18 2.48
N GLY A 514 -29.29 -24.25 3.04
CA GLY A 514 -28.54 -25.31 3.72
C GLY A 514 -28.17 -26.45 2.75
N SER A 515 -27.79 -27.61 3.28
CA SER A 515 -27.43 -28.75 2.40
C SER A 515 -28.61 -29.22 1.54
N ASP A 516 -29.79 -29.37 2.15
CA ASP A 516 -30.97 -29.96 1.51
C ASP A 516 -32.27 -29.15 1.69
N PHE A 517 -32.16 -27.91 2.17
CA PHE A 517 -33.30 -27.03 2.42
C PHE A 517 -33.00 -25.58 2.06
N SER A 518 -34.04 -24.77 2.01
CA SER A 518 -34.02 -23.41 1.52
C SER A 518 -34.86 -22.51 2.41
N ILE A 519 -34.41 -21.25 2.59
CA ILE A 519 -35.12 -20.23 3.38
C ILE A 519 -35.16 -18.91 2.61
N ALA A 520 -36.29 -18.22 2.70
CA ALA A 520 -36.46 -16.87 2.16
C ALA A 520 -37.03 -15.91 3.20
N ARG A 521 -36.51 -14.68 3.23
CA ARG A 521 -36.95 -13.59 4.09
C ARG A 521 -37.54 -12.45 3.27
N THR A 522 -38.73 -12.01 3.65
CA THR A 522 -39.44 -10.88 3.02
C THR A 522 -38.94 -9.53 3.52
N ASN A 523 -39.30 -8.44 2.84
CA ASN A 523 -39.07 -7.07 3.30
C ASN A 523 -39.77 -6.75 4.64
N SER A 524 -40.89 -7.42 4.93
CA SER A 524 -41.66 -7.31 6.17
C SER A 524 -41.08 -8.12 7.33
N GLY A 525 -40.02 -8.91 7.11
CA GLY A 525 -39.39 -9.76 8.12
C GLY A 525 -40.02 -11.14 8.31
N LYS A 526 -41.05 -11.50 7.53
CA LYS A 526 -41.60 -12.88 7.50
C LYS A 526 -40.60 -13.87 6.86
N LEU A 527 -40.61 -15.11 7.37
CA LEU A 527 -39.76 -16.21 6.90
C LEU A 527 -40.57 -17.34 6.25
N TYR A 528 -40.02 -17.88 5.17
CA TYR A 528 -40.50 -19.09 4.50
C TYR A 528 -39.38 -20.13 4.46
N SER A 529 -39.71 -21.39 4.67
CA SER A 529 -38.77 -22.52 4.55
C SER A 529 -39.38 -23.66 3.73
N TRP A 530 -38.53 -24.41 3.02
CA TRP A 530 -38.91 -25.60 2.26
C TRP A 530 -37.72 -26.51 1.99
N GLY A 531 -37.98 -27.74 1.54
CA GLY A 531 -36.99 -28.79 1.33
C GLY A 531 -37.06 -29.90 2.38
N CYS A 532 -35.90 -30.47 2.71
CA CYS A 532 -35.78 -31.55 3.69
C CYS A 532 -36.11 -31.07 5.12
N GLY A 533 -37.04 -31.76 5.78
CA GLY A 533 -37.51 -31.50 7.15
C GLY A 533 -36.69 -32.15 8.26
N ALA A 534 -35.71 -32.99 7.92
CA ALA A 534 -34.95 -33.79 8.88
C ALA A 534 -34.35 -32.92 10.01
N PHE A 535 -34.39 -33.44 11.24
CA PHE A 535 -33.93 -32.74 12.45
C PHE A 535 -34.61 -31.38 12.71
N GLY A 536 -35.72 -31.08 12.03
CA GLY A 536 -36.48 -29.85 12.21
C GLY A 536 -35.85 -28.61 11.58
N THR A 537 -34.97 -28.77 10.58
CA THR A 537 -34.32 -27.68 9.80
C THR A 537 -35.29 -26.62 9.28
N LEU A 538 -36.53 -27.00 8.99
CA LEU A 538 -37.56 -26.09 8.47
C LEU A 538 -38.27 -25.27 9.55
N GLY A 539 -38.18 -25.65 10.82
CA GLY A 539 -38.73 -24.87 11.95
C GLY A 539 -40.25 -24.96 12.12
N HIS A 540 -40.93 -25.94 11.50
CA HIS A 540 -42.38 -26.10 11.57
C HIS A 540 -42.87 -26.95 12.76
N GLY A 541 -41.98 -27.43 13.63
CA GLY A 541 -42.33 -28.28 14.77
C GLY A 541 -42.47 -29.76 14.44
N ASP A 542 -42.14 -30.16 13.21
CA ASP A 542 -42.09 -31.54 12.75
C ASP A 542 -40.84 -31.78 11.88
N CYS A 543 -40.66 -33.03 11.43
CA CYS A 543 -39.56 -33.43 10.56
C CYS A 543 -40.01 -33.67 9.10
N ASN A 544 -41.17 -33.13 8.70
CA ASN A 544 -41.75 -33.42 7.39
C ASN A 544 -41.12 -32.53 6.32
N ASP A 545 -40.79 -33.12 5.17
CA ASP A 545 -40.36 -32.39 3.98
C ASP A 545 -41.48 -31.46 3.50
N ARG A 546 -41.09 -30.29 2.98
CA ARG A 546 -42.01 -29.30 2.41
C ARG A 546 -41.63 -29.04 0.97
N LEU A 547 -42.49 -29.46 0.04
CA LEU A 547 -42.24 -29.30 -1.39
C LEU A 547 -42.53 -27.89 -1.92
N VAL A 548 -43.16 -27.04 -1.10
CA VAL A 548 -43.48 -25.64 -1.41
C VAL A 548 -43.06 -24.73 -0.26
N PRO A 549 -42.64 -23.48 -0.55
CA PRO A 549 -42.34 -22.47 0.47
C PRO A 549 -43.49 -22.36 1.48
N THR A 550 -43.18 -22.62 2.75
CA THR A 550 -44.16 -22.61 3.83
C THR A 550 -43.74 -21.59 4.89
N THR A 551 -44.68 -20.78 5.38
CA THR A 551 -44.41 -19.76 6.39
C THR A 551 -44.02 -20.39 7.73
N ILE A 552 -42.98 -19.84 8.39
CA ILE A 552 -42.59 -20.24 9.74
C ILE A 552 -43.43 -19.45 10.76
N TYR A 553 -44.61 -19.98 11.09
CA TYR A 553 -45.56 -19.32 11.99
C TYR A 553 -45.02 -19.03 13.40
N ALA A 554 -44.06 -19.81 13.89
CA ALA A 554 -43.44 -19.58 15.20
C ALA A 554 -42.72 -18.23 15.32
N LEU A 555 -42.42 -17.57 14.20
CA LEU A 555 -41.79 -16.25 14.15
C LEU A 555 -42.69 -15.19 13.48
N GLU A 556 -43.99 -15.45 13.28
CA GLU A 556 -44.87 -14.53 12.56
C GLU A 556 -45.04 -13.17 13.27
N ASP A 557 -45.05 -13.18 14.60
CA ASP A 557 -45.17 -11.96 15.42
C ASP A 557 -43.83 -11.18 15.55
N TYR A 558 -42.75 -11.72 14.99
CA TYR A 558 -41.42 -11.13 15.06
C TYR A 558 -40.99 -10.56 13.69
N CYS A 559 -40.35 -9.39 13.71
CA CYS A 559 -39.74 -8.84 12.52
C CYS A 559 -38.30 -9.36 12.37
N THR A 560 -38.09 -10.37 11.51
CA THR A 560 -36.74 -10.89 11.23
C THR A 560 -35.92 -9.91 10.40
N ILE A 561 -34.74 -9.56 10.90
CA ILE A 561 -33.80 -8.64 10.25
C ILE A 561 -32.65 -9.35 9.51
N ASP A 562 -32.25 -10.53 9.98
CA ASP A 562 -31.21 -11.35 9.35
C ASP A 562 -31.46 -12.84 9.59
N VAL A 563 -31.02 -13.67 8.65
CA VAL A 563 -31.08 -15.13 8.74
C VAL A 563 -29.80 -15.73 8.16
N SER A 564 -29.33 -16.84 8.73
CA SER A 564 -28.17 -17.57 8.24
C SER A 564 -28.39 -19.08 8.39
N CYS A 565 -28.02 -19.83 7.34
CA CYS A 565 -28.18 -21.28 7.26
C CYS A 565 -26.81 -21.98 7.26
N GLY A 566 -26.61 -22.91 8.19
CA GLY A 566 -25.50 -23.84 8.16
C GLY A 566 -25.84 -25.04 7.28
N ALA A 567 -25.11 -26.15 7.43
CA ALA A 567 -25.43 -27.37 6.69
C ALA A 567 -26.86 -27.88 7.03
N SER A 568 -27.19 -27.88 8.32
CA SER A 568 -28.45 -28.47 8.84
C SER A 568 -29.01 -27.72 10.05
N HIS A 569 -28.71 -26.42 10.18
CA HIS A 569 -29.22 -25.56 11.26
C HIS A 569 -29.43 -24.13 10.76
N VAL A 570 -30.27 -23.39 11.48
CA VAL A 570 -30.66 -22.03 11.10
C VAL A 570 -30.58 -21.13 12.31
N ILE A 571 -30.10 -19.91 12.08
CA ILE A 571 -30.13 -18.81 13.04
C ILE A 571 -30.90 -17.65 12.43
N ALA A 572 -31.86 -17.11 13.17
CA ALA A 572 -32.59 -15.90 12.80
C ALA A 572 -32.42 -14.83 13.88
N ILE A 573 -32.23 -13.59 13.44
CA ILE A 573 -32.16 -12.41 14.30
C ILE A 573 -33.41 -11.58 14.04
N THR A 574 -34.10 -11.22 15.11
CA THR A 574 -35.36 -10.47 15.09
C THR A 574 -35.25 -9.20 15.92
N ASN A 575 -36.05 -8.18 15.59
CA ASN A 575 -36.20 -7.01 16.45
C ASN A 575 -36.99 -7.39 17.72
N SER A 576 -36.51 -6.93 18.87
CA SER A 576 -37.22 -7.07 20.14
C SER A 576 -38.46 -6.19 20.17
N SER A 577 -39.49 -6.64 20.89
CA SER A 577 -40.66 -5.82 21.23
C SER A 577 -40.37 -4.76 22.29
N ALA A 578 -39.22 -4.82 22.96
CA ALA A 578 -38.85 -3.95 24.08
C ALA A 578 -38.12 -2.65 23.69
N GLY A 579 -37.70 -2.47 22.43
CA GLY A 579 -37.07 -1.22 21.94
C GLY A 579 -36.42 -1.35 20.56
N GLU A 580 -36.22 -0.23 19.86
CA GLU A 580 -35.74 -0.19 18.45
C GLU A 580 -34.30 -0.71 18.23
N ASP A 581 -33.49 -0.83 19.27
CA ASP A 581 -32.07 -1.25 19.20
C ASP A 581 -31.78 -2.59 19.91
N GLU A 582 -32.80 -3.23 20.47
CA GLU A 582 -32.68 -4.56 21.08
C GLU A 582 -33.06 -5.66 20.07
N THR A 583 -32.28 -6.73 20.04
CA THR A 583 -32.51 -7.86 19.14
C THR A 583 -32.60 -9.17 19.91
N GLU A 584 -33.39 -10.09 19.37
CA GLU A 584 -33.53 -11.46 19.87
C GLU A 584 -33.03 -12.44 18.82
N VAL A 585 -32.30 -13.47 19.28
CA VAL A 585 -31.69 -14.49 18.42
C VAL A 585 -32.39 -15.83 18.64
N PHE A 586 -32.81 -16.45 17.55
CA PHE A 586 -33.49 -17.74 17.52
C PHE A 586 -32.65 -18.76 16.74
N GLY A 587 -32.62 -20.01 17.23
CA GLY A 587 -31.95 -21.12 16.56
C GLY A 587 -32.83 -22.37 16.47
N TRP A 588 -32.72 -23.11 15.37
CA TRP A 588 -33.39 -24.40 15.18
C TRP A 588 -32.70 -25.31 14.16
N GLY A 589 -33.15 -26.56 14.08
CA GLY A 589 -32.55 -27.63 13.29
C GLY A 589 -31.67 -28.56 14.12
N GLN A 590 -30.71 -29.21 13.46
CA GLN A 590 -29.76 -30.11 14.11
C GLN A 590 -28.87 -29.32 15.08
N ASN A 591 -28.59 -29.88 16.27
CA ASN A 591 -27.78 -29.23 17.30
C ASN A 591 -26.58 -30.08 17.76
N GLU A 592 -26.12 -31.03 16.95
CA GLU A 592 -24.87 -31.73 17.23
C GLU A 592 -23.73 -30.72 17.40
N GLN A 593 -22.88 -30.94 18.39
CA GLN A 593 -21.77 -30.05 18.75
C GLN A 593 -22.24 -28.63 19.18
N GLY A 594 -23.47 -28.46 19.68
CA GLY A 594 -23.93 -27.19 20.26
C GLY A 594 -24.08 -26.04 19.26
N LYS A 595 -24.22 -26.34 17.96
CA LYS A 595 -24.29 -25.32 16.89
C LYS A 595 -25.49 -24.35 16.97
N LEU A 596 -26.46 -24.61 17.84
CA LEU A 596 -27.56 -23.69 18.18
C LEU A 596 -27.29 -22.81 19.41
N GLY A 597 -26.27 -23.08 20.22
CA GLY A 597 -25.93 -22.25 21.38
C GLY A 597 -26.94 -22.32 22.52
N LEU A 598 -27.68 -23.42 22.65
CA LEU A 598 -28.75 -23.60 23.65
C LEU A 598 -28.25 -24.20 24.98
N GLY A 599 -26.94 -24.47 25.12
CA GLY A 599 -26.38 -25.18 26.28
C GLY A 599 -26.58 -26.70 26.26
N ASP A 600 -27.10 -27.24 25.15
CA ASP A 600 -27.31 -28.67 24.92
C ASP A 600 -26.90 -29.07 23.49
N CYS A 601 -27.03 -30.37 23.18
CA CYS A 601 -26.82 -30.92 21.83
C CYS A 601 -28.12 -31.44 21.19
N ALA A 602 -29.29 -31.10 21.74
CA ALA A 602 -30.57 -31.62 21.27
C ALA A 602 -31.09 -30.79 20.09
N ALA A 603 -31.51 -31.47 19.01
CA ALA A 603 -32.13 -30.80 17.87
C ALA A 603 -33.39 -30.03 18.30
N SER A 604 -33.65 -28.90 17.66
CA SER A 604 -34.84 -28.09 17.93
C SER A 604 -35.74 -28.04 16.71
N LEU A 605 -36.97 -28.56 16.85
CA LEU A 605 -37.93 -28.64 15.74
C LEU A 605 -38.65 -27.31 15.46
N THR A 606 -38.63 -26.39 16.42
CA THR A 606 -39.17 -25.03 16.29
C THR A 606 -38.07 -24.02 16.62
N PRO A 607 -38.16 -22.78 16.10
CA PRO A 607 -37.33 -21.67 16.53
C PRO A 607 -37.32 -21.54 18.06
N LYS A 608 -36.15 -21.66 18.69
CA LYS A 608 -35.95 -21.45 20.13
C LYS A 608 -35.09 -20.23 20.38
N ARG A 609 -35.51 -19.38 21.31
CA ARG A 609 -34.76 -18.17 21.70
C ARG A 609 -33.51 -18.54 22.49
N ILE A 610 -32.37 -17.97 22.10
CA ILE A 610 -31.10 -18.11 22.80
C ILE A 610 -31.02 -17.03 23.89
N ALA A 611 -31.53 -17.34 25.08
CA ALA A 611 -31.72 -16.34 26.15
C ALA A 611 -30.42 -15.61 26.59
N VAL A 612 -29.28 -16.29 26.52
CA VAL A 612 -27.95 -15.76 26.91
C VAL A 612 -27.50 -14.57 26.01
N LEU A 613 -28.13 -14.40 24.84
CA LEU A 613 -27.84 -13.31 23.90
C LEU A 613 -28.72 -12.07 24.10
N SER A 614 -29.70 -12.13 25.00
CA SER A 614 -30.56 -10.97 25.31
C SER A 614 -29.72 -9.78 25.79
N GLY A 615 -29.99 -8.60 25.24
CA GLY A 615 -29.25 -7.36 25.56
C GLY A 615 -27.88 -7.22 24.90
N LYS A 616 -27.42 -8.17 24.07
CA LYS A 616 -26.13 -8.07 23.35
C LYS A 616 -26.23 -7.34 21.99
N SER A 617 -27.43 -6.92 21.58
CA SER A 617 -27.72 -6.19 20.32
C SER A 617 -27.04 -6.78 19.09
N VAL A 618 -27.10 -8.11 18.92
CA VAL A 618 -26.57 -8.82 17.75
C VAL A 618 -27.29 -8.37 16.48
N GLN A 619 -26.56 -8.06 15.42
CA GLN A 619 -27.11 -7.48 14.18
C GLN A 619 -26.91 -8.37 12.96
N GLN A 620 -25.92 -9.25 13.00
CA GLN A 620 -25.58 -10.14 11.90
C GLN A 620 -25.18 -11.52 12.40
N ALA A 621 -25.48 -12.52 11.59
CA ALA A 621 -25.13 -13.91 11.83
C ALA A 621 -24.43 -14.51 10.61
N CYS A 622 -23.52 -15.44 10.87
CA CYS A 622 -23.01 -16.35 9.86
C CYS A 622 -22.85 -17.74 10.46
N THR A 623 -23.31 -18.73 9.72
CA THR A 623 -23.21 -20.14 10.08
C THR A 623 -22.27 -20.85 9.11
N GLY A 624 -21.24 -21.50 9.64
CA GLY A 624 -20.51 -22.51 8.89
C GLY A 624 -21.24 -23.85 8.89
N SER A 625 -20.57 -24.92 8.47
CA SER A 625 -21.17 -26.27 8.45
C SER A 625 -21.71 -26.72 9.81
N ASN A 626 -20.91 -26.54 10.87
CA ASN A 626 -21.21 -26.99 12.24
C ASN A 626 -20.89 -25.94 13.32
N HIS A 627 -20.76 -24.66 12.96
CA HIS A 627 -20.49 -23.58 13.92
C HIS A 627 -21.25 -22.32 13.53
N THR A 628 -21.45 -21.45 14.52
CA THR A 628 -22.22 -20.21 14.39
C THR A 628 -21.43 -19.06 14.96
N ILE A 629 -21.38 -17.95 14.24
CA ILE A 629 -20.73 -16.71 14.66
C ILE A 629 -21.71 -15.55 14.48
N LEU A 630 -21.82 -14.73 15.52
CA LEU A 630 -22.71 -13.59 15.61
C LEU A 630 -21.89 -12.34 15.92
N TRP A 631 -22.32 -11.19 15.40
CA TRP A 631 -21.65 -9.93 15.74
C TRP A 631 -22.59 -8.72 15.73
N THR A 632 -22.18 -7.67 16.42
CA THR A 632 -23.02 -6.49 16.70
C THR A 632 -22.97 -5.41 15.60
N MET A 633 -22.17 -5.58 14.55
CA MET A 633 -22.04 -4.59 13.49
C MET A 633 -23.30 -4.55 12.62
N LYS A 634 -23.93 -3.38 12.43
CA LYS A 634 -25.05 -3.21 11.46
C LYS A 634 -24.54 -3.28 10.01
N LYS A 635 -25.32 -3.89 9.10
CA LYS A 635 -24.99 -3.94 7.64
C LYS A 635 -24.91 -2.54 7.02
N LYS A 636 -25.68 -1.58 7.54
CA LYS A 636 -25.66 -0.16 7.16
C LYS A 636 -25.86 0.71 8.42
N TYR A 637 -25.08 1.78 8.54
CA TYR A 637 -25.26 2.78 9.59
C TYR A 637 -25.80 4.08 8.99
N SER A 638 -26.67 4.75 9.74
CA SER A 638 -27.18 6.09 9.40
C SER A 638 -26.17 7.20 9.69
N LYS A 639 -25.24 6.99 10.63
CA LYS A 639 -24.23 7.98 11.01
C LYS A 639 -22.80 7.44 10.92
N PRO A 640 -21.77 8.30 10.85
CA PRO A 640 -20.36 7.92 10.87
C PRO A 640 -19.88 7.59 12.29
N TYR A 641 -18.72 6.95 12.41
CA TYR A 641 -18.09 6.69 13.70
C TYR A 641 -16.98 7.70 13.92
N TYR A 642 -17.06 8.41 15.04
CA TYR A 642 -16.08 9.41 15.40
C TYR A 642 -15.09 8.86 16.43
N PRO A 643 -13.80 9.21 16.34
CA PRO A 643 -12.83 8.79 17.35
C PRO A 643 -13.21 9.35 18.72
N ILE A 644 -13.14 8.50 19.75
CA ILE A 644 -13.59 8.85 21.11
C ILE A 644 -12.57 9.75 21.82
N ARG A 645 -11.28 9.50 21.61
CA ARG A 645 -10.19 10.21 22.30
C ARG A 645 -9.04 10.50 21.34
N ILE A 646 -8.53 11.72 21.39
CA ILE A 646 -7.35 12.13 20.63
C ILE A 646 -6.09 11.80 21.46
N PRO A 647 -5.13 11.03 20.92
CA PRO A 647 -3.87 10.74 21.62
C PRO A 647 -3.08 11.99 21.97
N THR A 648 -2.35 11.95 23.09
CA THR A 648 -1.58 13.11 23.61
C THR A 648 -0.50 13.61 22.65
N LYS A 649 0.03 12.73 21.79
CA LYS A 649 1.07 13.11 20.81
C LYS A 649 0.57 14.05 19.71
N PHE A 650 -0.75 14.11 19.48
CA PHE A 650 -1.37 14.92 18.44
C PHE A 650 -1.94 16.22 19.02
N GLY A 651 -1.10 16.96 19.74
CA GLY A 651 -1.53 18.14 20.50
C GLY A 651 -2.18 19.22 19.64
N ARG A 652 -1.83 19.31 18.34
CA ARG A 652 -2.45 20.29 17.43
C ARG A 652 -3.89 19.95 17.09
N LEU A 653 -4.34 18.71 17.31
CA LEU A 653 -5.71 18.28 17.02
C LEU A 653 -6.66 18.39 18.22
N HIS A 654 -6.16 18.59 19.44
CA HIS A 654 -6.94 18.47 20.68
C HIS A 654 -8.14 19.44 20.80
N HIS A 655 -8.09 20.57 20.08
CA HIS A 655 -9.16 21.57 20.09
C HIS A 655 -10.22 21.33 19.00
N LYS A 656 -10.09 20.27 18.19
CA LYS A 656 -11.03 19.93 17.11
C LYS A 656 -12.11 18.98 17.60
N LYS A 657 -13.34 19.16 17.08
CA LYS A 657 -14.44 18.23 17.37
C LYS A 657 -14.20 16.88 16.66
N PRO A 658 -14.66 15.74 17.23
CA PRO A 658 -14.52 14.43 16.59
C PRO A 658 -15.12 14.34 15.18
N ALA A 659 -16.27 15.01 14.93
CA ALA A 659 -16.87 15.09 13.60
C ALA A 659 -15.97 15.84 12.60
N GLU A 660 -15.39 16.98 13.00
CA GLU A 660 -14.46 17.75 12.16
C GLU A 660 -13.25 16.91 11.74
N LEU A 661 -12.67 16.17 12.70
CA LEU A 661 -11.55 15.27 12.47
C LEU A 661 -11.91 14.15 11.48
N TYR A 662 -13.08 13.55 11.65
CA TYR A 662 -13.57 12.50 10.77
C TYR A 662 -13.75 12.97 9.33
N PHE A 663 -14.48 14.07 9.11
CA PHE A 663 -14.72 14.58 7.75
C PHE A 663 -13.44 15.10 7.11
N ARG A 664 -12.55 15.75 7.87
CA ARG A 664 -11.23 16.14 7.36
C ARG A 664 -10.40 14.93 6.96
N ALA A 665 -10.37 13.87 7.77
CA ALA A 665 -9.64 12.66 7.46
C ALA A 665 -10.19 11.96 6.20
N HIS A 666 -11.52 11.92 6.04
CA HIS A 666 -12.17 11.39 4.84
C HIS A 666 -11.85 12.22 3.59
N LEU A 667 -11.81 13.55 3.74
CA LEU A 667 -11.40 14.47 2.69
C LEU A 667 -9.95 14.22 2.24
N LEU A 668 -9.01 14.07 3.18
CA LEU A 668 -7.60 13.76 2.86
C LEU A 668 -7.43 12.37 2.21
N GLN A 669 -8.29 11.41 2.58
CA GLN A 669 -8.32 10.10 1.93
C GLN A 669 -8.87 10.17 0.50
N LYS A 670 -9.96 10.93 0.28
CA LYS A 670 -10.51 11.19 -1.07
C LYS A 670 -9.46 11.88 -1.94
N PHE A 671 -8.75 12.86 -1.40
CA PHE A 671 -7.58 13.49 -2.05
C PHE A 671 -6.54 12.45 -2.48
N SER A 672 -6.11 11.58 -1.57
CA SER A 672 -5.12 10.54 -1.88
C SER A 672 -5.59 9.61 -3.02
N GLN A 673 -6.84 9.15 -2.97
CA GLN A 673 -7.41 8.27 -4.00
C GLN A 673 -7.48 8.96 -5.37
N LEU A 674 -7.87 10.23 -5.39
CA LEU A 674 -7.94 11.04 -6.60
C LEU A 674 -6.55 11.22 -7.23
N VAL A 675 -5.54 11.55 -6.41
CA VAL A 675 -4.15 11.65 -6.86
C VAL A 675 -3.66 10.33 -7.42
N TYR A 676 -3.89 9.19 -6.75
CA TYR A 676 -3.42 7.89 -7.25
C TYR A 676 -4.05 7.49 -8.59
N LYS A 677 -5.32 7.84 -8.82
CA LYS A 677 -6.00 7.61 -10.11
C LYS A 677 -5.43 8.49 -11.23
N ALA A 678 -5.12 9.75 -10.92
CA ALA A 678 -4.58 10.71 -11.87
C ALA A 678 -3.04 10.70 -11.97
N LEU A 679 -2.36 9.91 -11.14
CA LEU A 679 -0.90 9.94 -10.98
C LEU A 679 -0.09 9.84 -12.29
N PRO A 680 -0.48 9.03 -13.29
CA PRO A 680 0.25 8.96 -14.56
C PRO A 680 0.41 10.31 -15.29
N PHE A 681 -0.52 11.25 -15.06
CA PHE A 681 -0.53 12.59 -15.65
C PHE A 681 0.26 13.64 -14.84
N PHE A 682 0.68 13.33 -13.60
CA PHE A 682 1.52 14.23 -12.81
C PHE A 682 3.00 14.02 -13.13
N ASN A 683 3.74 15.11 -13.34
CA ASN A 683 5.20 15.03 -13.42
C ASN A 683 5.80 15.21 -12.03
N ILE A 684 6.21 14.10 -11.43
CA ILE A 684 6.84 14.07 -10.10
C ILE A 684 8.35 13.82 -10.18
N ARG A 685 8.96 14.04 -11.36
CA ARG A 685 10.39 13.80 -11.55
C ARG A 685 11.21 14.86 -10.80
N PRO A 686 12.31 14.47 -10.12
CA PRO A 686 13.07 15.35 -9.23
C PRO A 686 14.02 16.35 -9.94
N ASN A 687 13.81 16.63 -11.23
CA ASN A 687 14.61 17.57 -12.03
C ASN A 687 13.92 18.95 -12.14
N GLN A 688 14.49 19.86 -12.96
CA GLN A 688 14.15 21.29 -13.09
C GLN A 688 12.67 21.62 -13.44
N ASP A 689 11.82 20.61 -13.64
CA ASP A 689 10.43 20.73 -14.07
C ASP A 689 9.40 20.54 -12.92
N ARG A 690 9.77 20.93 -11.69
CA ARG A 690 8.91 20.74 -10.49
C ARG A 690 7.53 21.40 -10.59
N HIS A 691 7.40 22.43 -11.43
CA HIS A 691 6.15 23.16 -11.64
C HIS A 691 5.00 22.26 -12.15
N LEU A 692 5.30 21.21 -12.91
CA LEU A 692 4.32 20.24 -13.41
C LEU A 692 3.80 19.26 -12.34
N SER A 693 4.33 19.31 -11.12
CA SER A 693 3.78 18.59 -9.97
C SER A 693 2.62 19.33 -9.31
N HIS A 694 2.42 20.62 -9.65
CA HIS A 694 1.40 21.50 -9.05
C HIS A 694 1.50 21.64 -7.52
N GLY A 695 2.66 21.33 -6.91
CA GLY A 695 2.86 21.36 -5.46
C GLY A 695 2.61 20.02 -4.77
N LEU A 696 2.31 18.95 -5.51
CA LEU A 696 2.12 17.60 -4.97
C LEU A 696 3.33 17.10 -4.17
N ASP A 697 4.53 17.54 -4.55
CA ASP A 697 5.78 17.23 -3.85
C ASP A 697 5.78 17.75 -2.39
N THR A 698 5.14 18.88 -2.11
CA THR A 698 4.98 19.41 -0.75
C THR A 698 3.95 18.64 0.08
N LEU A 699 3.00 17.97 -0.58
CA LEU A 699 1.87 17.27 0.05
C LEU A 699 2.12 15.78 0.27
N ARG A 700 3.35 15.28 0.04
CA ARG A 700 3.71 13.87 0.17
C ARG A 700 3.33 13.23 1.50
N ALA A 701 3.33 13.99 2.60
CA ALA A 701 2.95 13.51 3.93
C ALA A 701 1.43 13.32 4.10
N LEU A 702 0.61 13.95 3.26
CA LEU A 702 -0.86 13.82 3.31
C LEU A 702 -1.35 12.61 2.52
N LEU A 703 -0.54 12.13 1.57
CA LEU A 703 -0.85 10.95 0.77
C LEU A 703 -0.80 9.68 1.62
N HIS A 704 -1.88 8.90 1.59
CA HIS A 704 -2.04 7.67 2.35
C HIS A 704 -1.00 6.58 1.99
N THR A 705 -0.09 6.26 2.91
CA THR A 705 1.08 5.38 2.68
C THR A 705 0.79 4.03 2.00
N PRO A 706 -0.27 3.26 2.37
CA PRO A 706 -0.59 2.00 1.70
C PRO A 706 -0.81 2.13 0.17
N GLY A 707 -1.35 3.25 -0.29
CA GLY A 707 -1.52 3.51 -1.72
C GLY A 707 -0.19 3.68 -2.46
N LYS A 708 0.77 4.38 -1.85
CA LYS A 708 2.14 4.54 -2.39
C LYS A 708 2.85 3.19 -2.49
N ILE A 709 2.76 2.39 -1.44
CA ILE A 709 3.36 1.05 -1.38
C ILE A 709 2.71 0.12 -2.41
N SER A 710 1.39 0.17 -2.58
CA SER A 710 0.67 -0.63 -3.59
C SER A 710 1.13 -0.31 -5.02
N LEU A 711 1.30 0.98 -5.34
CA LEU A 711 1.86 1.42 -6.63
C LEU A 711 3.28 0.89 -6.86
N LEU A 712 4.15 1.02 -5.85
CA LEU A 712 5.52 0.51 -5.90
C LEU A 712 5.56 -1.01 -6.09
N ARG A 713 4.77 -1.76 -5.31
CA ARG A 713 4.68 -3.22 -5.37
C ARG A 713 4.17 -3.69 -6.72
N SER A 714 3.14 -3.04 -7.26
CA SER A 714 2.61 -3.32 -8.59
C SER A 714 3.71 -3.18 -9.64
N TRP A 715 4.47 -2.08 -9.64
CA TRP A 715 5.57 -1.90 -10.58
C TRP A 715 6.70 -2.93 -10.40
N VAL A 716 7.09 -3.23 -9.16
CA VAL A 716 8.11 -4.25 -8.88
C VAL A 716 7.68 -5.62 -9.41
N ALA A 717 6.39 -5.97 -9.26
CA ALA A 717 5.84 -7.22 -9.76
C ALA A 717 5.91 -7.33 -11.29
N HIS A 718 5.60 -6.27 -12.02
CA HIS A 718 5.67 -6.24 -13.48
C HIS A 718 7.11 -6.26 -14.03
N THR A 719 8.08 -5.78 -13.25
CA THR A 719 9.50 -5.71 -13.66
C THR A 719 10.37 -6.85 -13.13
N ASN A 720 9.76 -7.83 -12.43
CA ASN A 720 10.46 -9.04 -12.00
C ASN A 720 10.81 -9.91 -13.20
N ILE A 721 11.96 -10.58 -13.11
CA ILE A 721 12.32 -11.65 -14.06
C ILE A 721 11.62 -12.96 -13.66
N ASP A 722 11.36 -13.82 -14.63
CA ASP A 722 10.75 -15.15 -14.44
C ASP A 722 11.77 -16.17 -13.90
N ARG A 723 12.46 -15.79 -12.82
CA ARG A 723 13.41 -16.61 -12.06
C ARG A 723 13.32 -16.26 -10.59
N ASP A 724 13.41 -17.29 -9.75
CA ASP A 724 13.36 -17.14 -8.30
C ASP A 724 14.68 -16.61 -7.70
N VAL A 725 15.82 -16.86 -8.36
CA VAL A 725 17.16 -16.55 -7.86
C VAL A 725 18.01 -15.89 -8.96
N GLY A 726 18.75 -14.84 -8.59
CA GLY A 726 19.72 -14.18 -9.46
C GLY A 726 21.07 -14.91 -9.58
N PRO A 727 22.13 -14.24 -10.06
CA PRO A 727 23.45 -14.84 -10.33
C PRO A 727 24.15 -15.34 -9.06
N THR A 728 25.13 -16.24 -9.21
CA THR A 728 25.96 -16.71 -8.09
C THR A 728 27.20 -15.82 -7.92
N ILE A 729 27.53 -15.46 -6.68
CA ILE A 729 28.75 -14.74 -6.31
C ILE A 729 29.57 -15.54 -5.30
N ILE A 730 30.89 -15.35 -5.34
CA ILE A 730 31.84 -16.01 -4.44
C ILE A 730 32.40 -14.97 -3.47
N LEU A 731 32.20 -15.16 -2.17
CA LEU A 731 32.64 -14.23 -1.12
C LEU A 731 33.71 -14.87 -0.23
N ASN A 732 34.71 -14.11 0.18
CA ASN A 732 35.81 -14.59 1.03
C ASN A 732 35.86 -13.79 2.35
N ARG A 733 35.40 -14.42 3.44
CA ARG A 733 35.41 -13.84 4.79
C ARG A 733 36.81 -13.71 5.37
N TYR A 734 37.72 -14.62 5.05
CA TYR A 734 39.09 -14.60 5.55
C TYR A 734 39.85 -13.35 5.05
N SER A 735 39.72 -13.03 3.75
CA SER A 735 40.27 -11.80 3.17
C SER A 735 39.64 -10.56 3.79
N ALA A 736 38.32 -10.54 3.98
CA ALA A 736 37.62 -9.40 4.59
C ALA A 736 38.11 -9.11 6.02
N ARG A 737 38.43 -10.15 6.81
CA ARG A 737 38.96 -9.99 8.18
C ARG A 737 40.36 -9.39 8.27
N LYS A 738 41.17 -9.49 7.20
CA LYS A 738 42.49 -8.84 7.16
C LYS A 738 42.39 -7.31 7.10
N GLY A 739 41.24 -6.76 6.69
CA GLY A 739 40.98 -5.32 6.70
C GLY A 739 41.69 -4.55 5.58
N GLU A 740 42.01 -5.21 4.47
CA GLU A 740 42.61 -4.54 3.30
C GLU A 740 41.53 -3.78 2.48
N PRO A 741 41.83 -2.56 1.97
CA PRO A 741 40.89 -1.80 1.14
C PRO A 741 40.47 -2.57 -0.11
N GLY A 742 39.17 -2.64 -0.38
CA GLY A 742 38.59 -3.36 -1.52
C GLY A 742 38.38 -4.86 -1.29
N GLU A 743 38.77 -5.41 -0.14
CA GLU A 743 38.61 -6.82 0.21
C GLU A 743 37.48 -7.07 1.22
N THR A 744 36.74 -6.04 1.62
CA THR A 744 35.49 -6.19 2.40
C THR A 744 34.45 -7.01 1.61
N LEU A 745 33.55 -7.73 2.29
CA LEU A 745 32.49 -8.49 1.61
C LEU A 745 31.64 -7.59 0.71
N PHE A 746 31.36 -6.37 1.16
CA PHE A 746 30.65 -5.39 0.35
C PHE A 746 31.42 -5.01 -0.92
N ALA A 747 32.74 -4.77 -0.82
CA ALA A 747 33.57 -4.48 -1.99
C ALA A 747 33.73 -5.68 -2.94
N GLN A 748 33.83 -6.90 -2.40
CA GLN A 748 33.87 -8.13 -3.19
C GLN A 748 32.58 -8.35 -3.98
N ALA A 749 31.42 -8.15 -3.34
CA ALA A 749 30.12 -8.17 -4.02
C ALA A 749 30.03 -7.06 -5.07
N ALA A 750 30.45 -5.84 -4.72
CA ALA A 750 30.47 -4.70 -5.63
C ALA A 750 31.40 -4.88 -6.84
N LYS A 751 32.42 -5.75 -6.76
CA LYS A 751 33.31 -6.12 -7.89
C LYS A 751 32.66 -7.14 -8.83
N GLN A 752 31.88 -8.08 -8.28
CA GLN A 752 31.22 -9.16 -9.06
C GLN A 752 29.86 -8.75 -9.65
N LEU A 753 29.18 -7.81 -9.00
CA LEU A 753 27.82 -7.38 -9.33
C LEU A 753 27.64 -6.00 -10.03
N PRO A 754 28.64 -5.29 -10.60
CA PRO A 754 28.38 -4.01 -11.27
C PRO A 754 28.34 -4.11 -12.82
N HIS A 755 27.31 -3.51 -13.41
CA HIS A 755 27.06 -3.04 -14.79
C HIS A 755 27.75 -3.79 -15.99
N PRO A 756 26.97 -4.31 -16.98
CA PRO A 756 25.65 -3.81 -17.40
C PRO A 756 24.42 -4.65 -17.08
N ASP A 757 24.51 -5.87 -16.55
CA ASP A 757 23.33 -6.73 -16.41
C ASP A 757 22.67 -6.72 -15.01
N VAL A 758 22.31 -5.54 -14.52
CA VAL A 758 21.60 -5.36 -13.22
C VAL A 758 20.15 -5.91 -13.28
N ARG A 759 19.63 -6.20 -14.48
CA ARG A 759 18.32 -6.87 -14.65
C ARG A 759 18.33 -8.27 -14.06
N SER A 760 19.47 -8.96 -14.08
CA SER A 760 19.64 -10.28 -13.46
C SER A 760 19.38 -10.29 -11.95
N LEU A 761 19.51 -9.13 -11.27
CA LEU A 761 19.26 -8.96 -9.83
C LEU A 761 17.77 -8.76 -9.49
N ARG A 762 16.88 -8.74 -10.49
CA ARG A 762 15.45 -8.47 -10.33
C ARG A 762 14.61 -9.73 -10.03
N ALA A 763 15.24 -10.81 -9.59
CA ALA A 763 14.56 -12.03 -9.17
C ALA A 763 13.62 -11.78 -7.97
N SER A 764 12.53 -12.55 -7.90
CA SER A 764 11.41 -12.31 -6.98
C SER A 764 11.69 -12.73 -5.52
N LYS A 765 12.56 -13.73 -5.31
CA LYS A 765 12.92 -14.22 -3.98
C LYS A 765 14.29 -13.72 -3.52
N ARG A 766 15.35 -13.89 -4.33
CA ARG A 766 16.72 -13.52 -3.96
C ARG A 766 17.46 -12.86 -5.13
N ALA A 767 18.16 -11.78 -4.85
CA ALA A 767 18.90 -11.05 -5.88
C ALA A 767 20.16 -11.77 -6.37
N TRP A 768 20.79 -12.63 -5.56
CA TRP A 768 21.93 -13.48 -5.94
C TRP A 768 22.02 -14.72 -5.04
N LYS A 769 22.79 -15.73 -5.46
CA LYS A 769 23.24 -16.87 -4.64
C LYS A 769 24.64 -16.59 -4.10
N VAL A 770 24.91 -16.94 -2.85
CA VAL A 770 26.23 -16.75 -2.21
C VAL A 770 26.94 -18.10 -2.07
N GLN A 771 28.22 -18.14 -2.40
CA GLN A 771 29.14 -19.22 -2.07
C GLN A 771 30.32 -18.61 -1.30
N PHE A 772 30.59 -19.12 -0.09
CA PHE A 772 31.74 -18.66 0.68
C PHE A 772 32.98 -19.48 0.30
N ALA A 773 34.06 -18.79 -0.08
CA ALA A 773 35.28 -19.42 -0.55
C ALA A 773 35.96 -20.22 0.59
N GLY A 774 36.00 -21.54 0.43
CA GLY A 774 36.59 -22.45 1.42
C GLY A 774 35.65 -22.84 2.57
N GLU A 775 34.37 -22.47 2.50
CA GLU A 775 33.33 -22.88 3.44
C GLU A 775 32.37 -23.88 2.75
N GLY A 776 31.91 -24.91 3.46
CA GLY A 776 31.09 -26.02 2.92
C GLY A 776 29.60 -25.70 2.74
N ALA A 777 29.24 -24.42 2.75
CA ALA A 777 27.87 -23.96 2.69
C ALA A 777 27.30 -24.05 1.26
N ASP A 778 26.46 -25.06 0.99
CA ASP A 778 25.77 -25.24 -0.30
C ASP A 778 24.26 -24.97 -0.16
N ASP A 779 23.74 -23.92 -0.83
CA ASP A 779 22.64 -23.14 -0.23
C ASP A 779 21.27 -23.09 -0.97
N VAL A 780 20.20 -23.03 -0.15
CA VAL A 780 18.78 -22.73 -0.44
C VAL A 780 18.31 -21.34 0.09
N GLY A 781 19.04 -20.62 0.95
CA GLY A 781 18.79 -19.21 1.35
C GLY A 781 19.63 -18.53 2.46
N GLY A 782 20.33 -19.27 3.33
CA GLY A 782 20.93 -18.75 4.59
C GLY A 782 22.14 -17.82 4.38
N PRO A 783 23.23 -18.31 3.76
CA PRO A 783 24.40 -17.53 3.32
C PRO A 783 24.10 -16.18 2.68
N TYR A 784 23.02 -16.07 1.89
CA TYR A 784 22.59 -14.80 1.31
C TYR A 784 22.27 -13.75 2.39
N ASN A 785 21.38 -14.06 3.34
CA ASN A 785 20.95 -13.12 4.39
C ASN A 785 22.10 -12.76 5.35
N GLU A 786 22.95 -13.73 5.65
CA GLU A 786 24.11 -13.51 6.51
C GLU A 786 25.11 -12.56 5.85
N SER A 787 25.43 -12.77 4.56
CA SER A 787 26.31 -11.88 3.81
C SER A 787 25.81 -10.43 3.78
N VAL A 788 24.49 -10.23 3.61
CA VAL A 788 23.85 -8.90 3.63
C VAL A 788 24.00 -8.25 5.01
N SER A 789 23.83 -9.01 6.09
CA SER A 789 23.99 -8.53 7.46
C SER A 789 25.44 -8.13 7.77
N GLU A 790 26.42 -8.92 7.33
CA GLU A 790 27.85 -8.61 7.48
C GLU A 790 28.25 -7.36 6.68
N MET A 791 27.78 -7.24 5.44
CA MET A 791 27.99 -6.03 4.62
C MET A 791 27.44 -4.77 5.32
N CYS A 792 26.26 -4.84 5.95
CA CYS A 792 25.70 -3.70 6.70
C CYS A 792 26.59 -3.28 7.88
N LEU A 793 27.25 -4.24 8.55
CA LEU A 793 28.20 -3.96 9.63
C LEU A 793 29.49 -3.34 9.09
N GLU A 794 30.03 -3.86 7.99
CA GLU A 794 31.22 -3.31 7.32
C GLU A 794 31.02 -1.86 6.88
N LEU A 795 29.84 -1.51 6.39
CA LEU A 795 29.50 -0.16 5.92
C LEU A 795 29.51 0.90 7.03
N GLN A 796 29.20 0.50 8.27
CA GLN A 796 29.08 1.39 9.43
C GLN A 796 30.28 1.30 10.39
N SER A 797 31.13 0.28 10.26
CA SER A 797 32.25 0.05 11.17
C SER A 797 33.37 1.07 10.97
N PRO A 798 33.86 1.75 12.02
CA PRO A 798 35.00 2.65 11.91
C PRO A 798 36.31 1.93 11.57
N LYS A 799 36.39 0.62 11.82
CA LYS A 799 37.56 -0.22 11.51
C LYS A 799 37.60 -0.71 10.06
N SER A 800 36.50 -0.57 9.33
CA SER A 800 36.40 -1.04 7.94
C SER A 800 37.03 -0.01 6.98
N PRO A 801 37.95 -0.43 6.10
CA PRO A 801 38.61 0.47 5.15
C PRO A 801 37.63 1.05 4.11
N ASP A 802 36.58 0.28 3.76
CA ASP A 802 35.58 0.61 2.76
C ASP A 802 34.27 1.16 3.37
N ALA A 803 34.27 1.54 4.64
CA ALA A 803 33.09 2.10 5.29
C ALA A 803 32.61 3.39 4.59
N LEU A 804 31.36 3.39 4.15
CA LEU A 804 30.69 4.53 3.52
C LEU A 804 30.11 5.51 4.55
N PHE A 805 29.96 5.07 5.80
CA PHE A 805 29.33 5.85 6.85
C PHE A 805 30.29 6.16 8.00
N LYS A 806 29.95 7.21 8.75
CA LYS A 806 30.62 7.60 10.00
C LYS A 806 29.58 8.00 11.04
N LEU A 807 29.87 7.76 12.32
CA LEU A 807 29.01 8.20 13.42
C LEU A 807 28.78 9.73 13.34
N SER A 808 27.56 10.18 13.64
CA SER A 808 27.20 11.60 13.69
C SER A 808 28.12 12.37 14.65
N PRO A 809 28.38 13.67 14.39
CA PRO A 809 29.06 14.54 15.35
C PRO A 809 28.43 14.50 16.75
N ASN A 810 27.10 14.55 16.85
CA ASN A 810 26.36 14.38 18.09
C ASN A 810 26.74 13.07 18.83
N GLY A 811 26.83 11.94 18.11
CA GLY A 811 27.25 10.67 18.69
C GLY A 811 28.70 10.62 19.16
N ARG A 812 29.59 11.33 18.47
CA ARG A 812 31.00 11.45 18.87
C ARG A 812 31.18 12.33 20.11
N ASN A 813 30.41 13.41 20.18
CA ASN A 813 30.44 14.38 21.27
C ASN A 813 29.54 13.99 22.46
N ARG A 814 28.64 13.00 22.26
CA ARG A 814 27.60 12.57 23.21
C ARG A 814 26.65 13.70 23.62
N GLU A 815 26.28 14.54 22.65
CA GLU A 815 25.41 15.69 22.85
C GLU A 815 24.37 15.77 21.73
N GLY A 816 23.16 16.25 22.06
CA GLY A 816 22.06 16.39 21.11
C GLY A 816 21.40 15.09 20.69
N ASP A 817 20.56 15.17 19.66
CA ASP A 817 19.78 14.04 19.14
C ASP A 817 20.60 13.13 18.22
N ASN A 818 20.07 11.94 17.91
CA ASN A 818 20.63 10.99 16.93
C ASN A 818 22.09 10.58 17.20
N GLN A 819 22.43 10.37 18.48
CA GLN A 819 23.77 9.98 18.91
C GLN A 819 24.19 8.59 18.43
N ASP A 820 23.23 7.72 18.17
CA ASP A 820 23.40 6.36 17.66
C ASP A 820 23.36 6.28 16.13
N ARG A 821 23.20 7.42 15.44
CA ARG A 821 23.00 7.47 13.99
C ARG A 821 24.27 7.81 13.22
N TYR A 822 24.28 7.39 11.96
CA TYR A 822 25.39 7.52 11.03
C TYR A 822 25.07 8.50 9.89
N ILE A 823 26.10 9.21 9.44
CA ILE A 823 26.07 10.13 8.30
C ILE A 823 27.04 9.65 7.20
N LEU A 824 26.81 10.10 5.97
CA LEU A 824 27.61 9.73 4.81
C LEU A 824 29.05 10.28 4.91
N ARG A 825 30.02 9.49 4.47
CA ARG A 825 31.42 9.92 4.35
C ARG A 825 31.66 10.47 2.93
N PRO A 826 32.42 11.56 2.76
CA PRO A 826 32.85 11.99 1.43
C PRO A 826 33.79 10.95 0.78
N ALA A 827 33.66 10.75 -0.52
CA ALA A 827 34.48 9.87 -1.34
C ALA A 827 35.89 10.45 -1.48
N LYS A 828 36.89 9.58 -1.31
CA LYS A 828 38.31 9.96 -1.42
C LYS A 828 38.83 9.97 -2.87
N SER A 829 38.11 9.34 -3.80
CA SER A 829 38.50 9.21 -5.21
C SER A 829 37.30 8.86 -6.09
N GLN A 830 37.43 9.06 -7.40
CA GLN A 830 36.37 8.67 -8.34
C GLN A 830 36.11 7.17 -8.42
N SER A 831 37.14 6.35 -8.17
CA SER A 831 36.97 4.90 -8.05
C SER A 831 36.09 4.52 -6.84
N ALA A 832 36.11 5.32 -5.77
CA ALA A 832 35.27 5.08 -4.60
C ALA A 832 33.77 5.32 -4.89
N LEU A 833 33.41 6.18 -5.84
CA LEU A 833 31.99 6.40 -6.24
C LEU A 833 31.31 5.13 -6.76
N LYS A 834 32.07 4.13 -7.23
CA LYS A 834 31.53 2.82 -7.62
C LYS A 834 30.85 2.10 -6.45
N LEU A 835 31.42 2.21 -5.24
CA LEU A 835 30.84 1.61 -4.03
C LEU A 835 29.54 2.32 -3.61
N TYR A 836 29.47 3.64 -3.75
CA TYR A 836 28.24 4.40 -3.51
C TYR A 836 27.14 4.06 -4.53
N ARG A 837 27.51 3.90 -5.81
CA ARG A 837 26.57 3.42 -6.84
C ARG A 837 26.07 2.01 -6.54
N PHE A 838 26.96 1.10 -6.14
CA PHE A 838 26.55 -0.24 -5.72
C PHE A 838 25.68 -0.22 -4.46
N PHE A 839 25.95 0.68 -3.51
CA PHE A 839 25.09 0.88 -2.34
C PHE A 839 23.65 1.29 -2.74
N GLY A 840 23.50 2.12 -3.78
CA GLY A 840 22.20 2.39 -4.38
C GLY A 840 21.50 1.15 -4.92
N VAL A 841 22.21 0.28 -5.64
CA VAL A 841 21.67 -1.02 -6.10
C VAL A 841 21.28 -1.88 -4.90
N PHE A 842 22.10 -1.89 -3.83
CA PHE A 842 21.88 -2.65 -2.61
C PHE A 842 20.59 -2.22 -1.87
N MET A 843 20.31 -0.91 -1.79
CA MET A 843 19.02 -0.40 -1.31
C MET A 843 17.86 -0.80 -2.24
N GLY A 844 18.10 -0.83 -3.55
CA GLY A 844 17.14 -1.33 -4.52
C GLY A 844 16.78 -2.80 -4.31
N VAL A 845 17.78 -3.61 -4.00
CA VAL A 845 17.65 -5.03 -3.70
C VAL A 845 16.83 -5.24 -2.43
N SER A 846 17.10 -4.50 -1.35
CA SER A 846 16.36 -4.66 -0.09
C SER A 846 14.85 -4.44 -0.26
N ILE A 847 14.47 -3.40 -1.00
CA ILE A 847 13.06 -3.08 -1.26
C ILE A 847 12.40 -4.16 -2.14
N ARG A 848 13.09 -4.66 -3.18
CA ARG A 848 12.52 -5.66 -4.09
C ARG A 848 12.41 -7.05 -3.44
N THR A 849 13.44 -7.48 -2.72
CA THR A 849 13.46 -8.79 -2.05
C THR A 849 12.67 -8.80 -0.75
N LYS A 850 12.35 -7.61 -0.22
CA LYS A 850 11.70 -7.37 1.07
C LYS A 850 12.58 -7.78 2.25
N ASN A 851 13.90 -7.65 2.08
CA ASN A 851 14.90 -7.97 3.11
C ASN A 851 15.51 -6.67 3.64
N PRO A 852 15.13 -6.22 4.85
CA PRO A 852 15.61 -4.96 5.43
C PRO A 852 17.12 -4.93 5.67
N LEU A 853 17.73 -3.76 5.45
CA LEU A 853 19.14 -3.49 5.76
C LEU A 853 19.28 -2.90 7.17
N ARG A 854 20.13 -3.50 8.02
CA ARG A 854 20.39 -3.00 9.38
C ARG A 854 21.32 -1.78 9.36
N LEU A 855 20.81 -0.66 8.90
CA LEU A 855 21.51 0.62 8.85
C LEU A 855 20.86 1.61 9.81
N PHE A 856 21.67 2.35 10.55
CA PHE A 856 21.22 3.36 11.51
C PHE A 856 21.50 4.76 10.96
N LEU A 857 20.95 5.08 9.79
CA LEU A 857 21.22 6.36 9.13
C LEU A 857 20.44 7.48 9.80
N ALA A 858 21.02 8.68 9.84
CA ALA A 858 20.36 9.87 10.39
C ALA A 858 19.26 10.40 9.44
N PRO A 859 18.19 11.05 9.94
CA PRO A 859 17.09 11.56 9.12
C PRO A 859 17.51 12.44 7.94
N ILE A 860 18.58 13.22 8.12
CA ILE A 860 19.18 14.08 7.09
C ILE A 860 19.64 13.30 5.84
N PHE A 861 20.05 12.04 5.99
CA PHE A 861 20.45 11.18 4.85
C PHE A 861 19.27 10.96 3.89
N TRP A 862 18.10 10.63 4.44
CA TRP A 862 16.90 10.33 3.66
C TRP A 862 16.34 11.58 2.98
N LYS A 863 16.39 12.75 3.65
CA LYS A 863 16.03 14.04 3.04
C LYS A 863 16.92 14.35 1.82
N ARG A 864 18.24 14.19 1.96
CA ARG A 864 19.19 14.40 0.85
C ARG A 864 18.99 13.42 -0.29
N LEU A 865 18.78 12.14 0.03
CA LEU A 865 18.49 11.10 -0.97
C LEU A 865 17.28 11.49 -1.83
N LEU A 866 16.24 12.08 -1.23
CA LEU A 866 15.03 12.54 -1.91
C LEU A 866 15.12 13.94 -2.53
N ARG A 867 16.27 14.62 -2.44
CA ARG A 867 16.46 16.02 -2.86
C ARG A 867 15.48 16.98 -2.17
N ILE A 868 15.14 16.68 -0.92
CA ILE A 868 14.37 17.57 -0.04
C ILE A 868 15.35 18.58 0.56
N PRO A 869 15.04 19.89 0.53
CA PRO A 869 15.87 20.90 1.17
C PRO A 869 16.11 20.57 2.63
N VAL A 870 17.38 20.64 3.05
CA VAL A 870 17.79 20.39 4.42
C VAL A 870 17.78 21.71 5.18
N THR A 871 17.19 21.72 6.37
CA THR A 871 17.08 22.92 7.21
C THR A 871 18.19 22.98 8.25
N LEU A 872 18.34 24.14 8.91
CA LEU A 872 19.24 24.29 10.05
C LEU A 872 18.89 23.37 11.23
N GLU A 873 17.60 23.07 11.44
CA GLU A 873 17.15 22.12 12.47
C GLU A 873 17.59 20.68 12.15
N ASP A 874 17.54 20.30 10.87
CA ASP A 874 18.05 18.99 10.42
C ASP A 874 19.56 18.85 10.61
N LEU A 875 20.31 19.96 10.51
CA LEU A 875 21.74 19.96 10.80
C LEU A 875 21.99 19.86 12.31
N ALA A 876 21.23 20.60 13.13
CA ALA A 876 21.34 20.53 14.59
C ALA A 876 21.03 19.12 15.13
N SER A 877 20.13 18.40 14.47
CA SER A 877 19.80 17.02 14.85
C SER A 877 20.96 16.03 14.68
N VAL A 878 22.05 16.40 13.99
CA VAL A 878 23.25 15.56 13.83
C VAL A 878 24.54 16.24 14.29
N ASP A 879 24.56 17.57 14.35
CA ASP A 879 25.68 18.40 14.80
C ASP A 879 25.18 19.67 15.53
N GLN A 880 24.67 19.46 16.74
CA GLN A 880 24.15 20.53 17.59
C GLN A 880 25.26 21.50 18.01
N ALA A 881 26.47 20.99 18.26
CA ALA A 881 27.62 21.79 18.62
C ALA A 881 27.98 22.79 17.52
N PHE A 882 28.03 22.35 16.26
CA PHE A 882 28.25 23.22 15.10
C PHE A 882 27.19 24.32 15.02
N VAL A 883 25.90 23.96 15.04
CA VAL A 883 24.81 24.95 14.89
C VAL A 883 24.82 25.97 16.03
N THR A 884 25.04 25.52 17.26
CA THR A 884 25.09 26.41 18.44
C THR A 884 26.27 27.38 18.34
N THR A 885 27.44 26.88 17.96
CA THR A 885 28.66 27.69 17.80
C THR A 885 28.52 28.74 16.70
N PHE A 886 27.95 28.36 15.55
CA PHE A 886 27.80 29.27 14.42
C PHE A 886 26.65 30.28 14.62
N ARG A 887 25.59 29.92 15.36
CA ARG A 887 24.58 30.90 15.83
C ARG A 887 25.18 31.90 16.79
N TYR A 888 26.00 31.45 17.74
CA TYR A 888 26.73 32.35 18.64
C TYR A 888 27.61 33.34 17.86
N LEU A 889 28.32 32.90 16.82
CA LEU A 889 29.11 33.79 15.95
C LEU A 889 28.25 34.77 15.14
N MET A 890 27.03 34.39 14.77
CA MET A 890 26.10 35.27 14.05
C MET A 890 25.59 36.43 14.91
N ASP A 891 25.28 36.11 16.17
CA ASP A 891 24.63 37.00 17.13
C ASP A 891 25.58 37.49 18.24
N ILE A 892 26.89 37.40 18.01
CA ILE A 892 27.97 37.79 18.92
C ILE A 892 27.80 39.19 19.54
N ASP A 893 27.19 40.11 18.79
CA ASP A 893 26.83 41.46 19.20
C ASP A 893 25.91 41.46 20.44
N GLN A 894 25.00 40.48 20.53
CA GLN A 894 24.06 40.30 21.65
C GLN A 894 24.75 39.77 22.92
N TYR A 895 25.96 39.21 22.78
CA TYR A 895 26.77 38.67 23.87
C TYR A 895 27.85 39.66 24.34
N GLY A 896 27.78 40.93 23.91
CA GLY A 896 28.64 42.01 24.41
C GLY A 896 29.96 42.18 23.67
N ILE A 897 30.19 41.48 22.56
CA ILE A 897 31.38 41.64 21.72
C ILE A 897 31.03 42.50 20.51
N VAL A 898 31.46 43.76 20.54
CA VAL A 898 31.07 44.79 19.56
C VAL A 898 32.25 45.31 18.71
N ASP A 899 33.47 44.89 19.01
CA ASP A 899 34.70 45.36 18.39
C ASP A 899 35.68 44.21 18.07
N GLU A 900 36.67 44.50 17.23
CA GLU A 900 37.64 43.52 16.73
C GLU A 900 38.65 43.05 17.78
N GLU A 901 38.99 43.88 18.79
CA GLU A 901 39.89 43.47 19.88
C GLU A 901 39.20 42.41 20.74
N SER A 902 37.96 42.66 21.14
CA SER A 902 37.12 41.71 21.86
C SER A 902 36.87 40.42 21.08
N PHE A 903 36.74 40.50 19.75
CA PHE A 903 36.60 39.33 18.88
C PHE A 903 37.86 38.46 18.83
N ASN A 904 39.04 39.08 18.78
CA ASN A 904 40.32 38.38 18.71
C ASN A 904 40.70 37.66 20.04
N LEU A 905 40.01 37.97 21.14
CA LEU A 905 40.14 37.24 22.41
C LEU A 905 39.38 35.91 22.42
N LEU A 906 38.51 35.66 21.44
CA LEU A 906 37.81 34.38 21.31
C LEU A 906 38.77 33.28 20.84
N PRO A 907 38.51 32.00 21.21
CA PRO A 907 39.29 30.88 20.70
C PRO A 907 38.94 30.61 19.22
N LEU A 908 39.53 31.39 18.31
CA LEU A 908 39.24 31.34 16.86
C LEU A 908 39.98 30.22 16.12
N GLU A 909 40.94 29.56 16.77
CA GLU A 909 41.77 28.47 16.22
C GLU A 909 40.98 27.31 15.56
N PRO A 910 39.76 26.93 16.02
CA PRO A 910 38.97 25.89 15.38
C PRO A 910 38.39 26.29 14.00
N PHE A 911 38.28 27.59 13.69
CA PHE A 911 37.64 28.10 12.49
C PHE A 911 38.64 28.25 11.34
N LYS A 912 38.61 27.28 10.41
CA LYS A 912 39.46 27.29 9.22
C LYS A 912 38.87 28.17 8.11
N PRO A 913 39.70 28.76 7.22
CA PRO A 913 39.20 29.44 6.03
C PRO A 913 38.28 28.52 5.19
N LEU A 914 37.16 29.05 4.71
CA LEU A 914 36.18 28.30 3.91
C LEU A 914 36.55 28.36 2.43
N ASN A 915 36.60 27.21 1.77
CA ASN A 915 36.77 27.14 0.31
C ASN A 915 35.43 27.41 -0.40
N ILE A 916 35.27 28.60 -0.97
CA ILE A 916 34.00 29.00 -1.62
C ILE A 916 34.02 28.68 -3.13
N ALA A 917 35.19 28.80 -3.76
CA ALA A 917 35.45 28.49 -5.16
C ALA A 917 36.89 27.93 -5.32
N PRO A 918 37.24 27.35 -6.49
CA PRO A 918 38.60 26.87 -6.74
C PRO A 918 39.63 27.98 -6.48
N ASN A 919 40.54 27.77 -5.53
CA ASN A 919 41.57 28.71 -5.08
C ASN A 919 41.05 30.00 -4.40
N VAL A 920 39.81 30.01 -3.90
CA VAL A 920 39.24 31.15 -3.17
C VAL A 920 38.86 30.72 -1.75
N GLU A 921 39.64 31.17 -0.78
CA GLU A 921 39.42 30.95 0.65
C GLU A 921 38.84 32.20 1.32
N LEU A 922 37.79 32.02 2.13
CA LEU A 922 37.21 33.06 2.97
C LEU A 922 37.66 32.83 4.43
N PRO A 923 38.61 33.63 4.96
CA PRO A 923 39.00 33.56 6.37
C PRO A 923 37.90 34.18 7.26
N LEU A 924 37.85 33.76 8.52
CA LEU A 924 36.95 34.36 9.51
C LEU A 924 37.56 35.66 10.05
N THR A 925 36.83 36.77 9.94
CA THR A 925 37.16 38.08 10.51
C THR A 925 35.92 38.65 11.19
N PHE A 926 36.09 39.64 12.08
CA PHE A 926 34.96 40.31 12.72
C PHE A 926 33.98 40.87 11.67
N HIS A 927 34.47 41.49 10.61
CA HIS A 927 33.66 42.17 9.60
C HIS A 927 32.89 41.22 8.68
N ASN A 928 33.50 40.11 8.28
CA ASN A 928 32.87 39.14 7.37
C ASN A 928 32.17 37.96 8.06
N ARG A 929 32.11 37.94 9.41
CA ARG A 929 31.57 36.81 10.20
C ARG A 929 30.19 36.35 9.75
N LYS A 930 29.29 37.27 9.42
CA LYS A 930 27.91 36.93 9.00
C LYS A 930 27.93 36.22 7.65
N GLU A 931 28.75 36.68 6.70
CA GLU A 931 28.97 35.98 5.44
C GLU A 931 29.67 34.63 5.66
N TYR A 932 30.73 34.59 6.47
CA TYR A 932 31.46 33.36 6.77
C TYR A 932 30.52 32.27 7.33
N VAL A 933 29.70 32.61 8.32
CA VAL A 933 28.75 31.66 8.91
C VAL A 933 27.69 31.23 7.89
N GLN A 934 27.13 32.15 7.11
CA GLN A 934 26.17 31.80 6.06
C GLN A 934 26.79 30.82 5.05
N ARG A 935 28.00 31.11 4.55
CA ARG A 935 28.73 30.23 3.63
C ARG A 935 29.08 28.88 4.25
N ALA A 936 29.41 28.84 5.53
CA ALA A 936 29.71 27.59 6.24
C ALA A 936 28.48 26.69 6.36
N ILE A 937 27.32 27.30 6.64
CA ILE A 937 26.02 26.62 6.66
C ILE A 937 25.67 26.12 5.26
N ASP A 938 25.77 26.97 4.23
CA ASP A 938 25.48 26.60 2.84
C ASP A 938 26.41 25.46 2.35
N LEU A 939 27.70 25.50 2.71
CA LEU A 939 28.65 24.41 2.40
C LEU A 939 28.24 23.08 3.04
N HIS A 940 27.78 23.12 4.30
CA HIS A 940 27.30 21.93 5.00
C HIS A 940 25.96 21.43 4.45
N LEU A 941 25.03 22.33 4.12
CA LEU A 941 23.68 21.99 3.65
C LEU A 941 23.67 21.56 2.17
N ASP A 942 24.31 22.32 1.29
CA ASP A 942 24.14 22.18 -0.17
C ASP A 942 25.26 21.38 -0.84
N LYS A 943 26.53 21.56 -0.46
CA LYS A 943 27.67 21.00 -1.22
C LYS A 943 28.22 19.69 -0.65
N ALA A 944 27.94 19.36 0.61
CA ALA A 944 28.50 18.17 1.23
C ALA A 944 27.90 16.86 0.65
N CYS A 945 28.78 16.04 0.09
CA CYS A 945 28.50 14.70 -0.45
C CYS A 945 27.51 14.61 -1.64
N LEU A 946 27.39 15.66 -2.47
CA LEU A 946 26.45 15.66 -3.61
C LEU A 946 26.76 14.56 -4.64
N GLU A 947 28.03 14.33 -4.97
CA GLU A 947 28.46 13.32 -5.95
C GLU A 947 28.10 11.91 -5.49
N GLU A 948 28.23 11.65 -4.19
CA GLU A 948 27.93 10.39 -3.54
C GLU A 948 26.43 10.12 -3.53
N PHE A 949 25.61 11.12 -3.17
CA PHE A 949 24.15 10.98 -3.26
C PHE A 949 23.69 10.78 -4.71
N GLN A 950 24.33 11.45 -5.68
CA GLN A 950 24.04 11.24 -7.09
C GLN A 950 24.41 9.82 -7.54
N ALA A 951 25.57 9.30 -7.13
CA ALA A 951 25.96 7.90 -7.39
C ALA A 951 24.98 6.90 -6.77
N ILE A 952 24.56 7.10 -5.51
CA ILE A 952 23.55 6.26 -4.84
C ILE A 952 22.24 6.26 -5.63
N ARG A 953 21.76 7.43 -6.05
CA ARG A 953 20.54 7.56 -6.85
C ARG A 953 20.65 6.83 -8.19
N GLU A 954 21.77 6.97 -8.89
CA GLU A 954 22.01 6.22 -10.15
C GLU A 954 21.98 4.70 -9.95
N GLY A 955 22.45 4.20 -8.81
CA GLY A 955 22.33 2.80 -8.44
C GLY A 955 20.89 2.38 -8.18
N MET A 956 20.14 3.18 -7.42
CA MET A 956 18.74 2.88 -7.09
C MET A 956 17.84 2.91 -8.32
N GLU A 957 18.03 3.85 -9.26
CA GLU A 957 17.21 3.98 -10.49
C GLU A 957 17.26 2.71 -11.36
N GLN A 958 18.35 1.94 -11.28
CA GLN A 958 18.48 0.67 -12.03
C GLN A 958 17.57 -0.43 -11.47
N MET A 959 17.14 -0.31 -10.22
CA MET A 959 16.32 -1.30 -9.50
C MET A 959 14.89 -0.83 -9.26
N LEU A 960 14.69 0.48 -9.11
CA LEU A 960 13.47 1.11 -8.61
C LEU A 960 13.15 2.40 -9.36
N PRO A 961 11.87 2.80 -9.42
CA PRO A 961 11.47 4.02 -10.09
C PRO A 961 11.63 5.22 -9.14
N LEU A 962 12.79 5.92 -9.14
CA LEU A 962 12.99 7.04 -8.18
C LEU A 962 12.02 8.20 -8.39
N SER A 963 11.40 8.28 -9.58
CA SER A 963 10.29 9.20 -9.83
C SER A 963 9.18 9.01 -8.78
N LEU A 964 8.82 7.77 -8.46
CA LEU A 964 7.79 7.44 -7.48
C LEU A 964 8.22 7.78 -6.03
N PHE A 965 9.51 7.73 -5.74
CA PHE A 965 10.07 8.01 -4.41
C PHE A 965 9.87 9.46 -3.97
N SER A 966 9.62 10.38 -4.91
CA SER A 966 9.24 11.77 -4.61
C SER A 966 7.94 11.90 -3.79
N LEU A 967 7.06 10.89 -3.84
CA LEU A 967 5.81 10.82 -3.07
C LEU A 967 6.00 10.29 -1.66
N PHE A 968 7.18 9.75 -1.34
CA PHE A 968 7.46 9.17 -0.03
C PHE A 968 8.16 10.18 0.86
N THR A 969 7.82 10.15 2.15
CA THR A 969 8.51 10.88 3.20
C THR A 969 9.84 10.20 3.52
N PRO A 970 10.80 10.94 4.11
CA PRO A 970 12.06 10.37 4.59
C PRO A 970 11.88 9.12 5.47
N GLN A 971 10.91 9.16 6.39
CA GLN A 971 10.63 8.04 7.31
C GLN A 971 10.07 6.82 6.57
N GLU A 972 9.19 7.02 5.59
CA GLU A 972 8.65 5.90 4.80
C GLU A 972 9.76 5.20 4.00
N ILE A 973 10.72 5.95 3.44
CA ILE A 973 11.87 5.36 2.74
C ILE A 973 12.80 4.62 3.71
N GLU A 974 13.08 5.20 4.88
CA GLU A 974 13.83 4.51 5.93
C GLU A 974 13.16 3.17 6.28
N ASN A 975 11.85 3.18 6.49
CA ASN A 975 11.09 1.97 6.83
C ASN A 975 11.14 0.93 5.69
N LEU A 976 11.07 1.36 4.42
CA LEU A 976 11.18 0.46 3.25
C LEU A 976 12.57 -0.18 3.13
N VAL A 977 13.63 0.57 3.40
CA VAL A 977 15.01 0.09 3.24
C VAL A 977 15.49 -0.67 4.47
N CYS A 978 15.19 -0.16 5.66
CA CYS A 978 15.75 -0.59 6.94
C CYS A 978 14.77 -1.35 7.83
N GLY A 979 13.50 -1.50 7.42
CA GLY A 979 12.49 -2.24 8.17
C GLY A 979 12.04 -1.51 9.43
N ALA A 980 11.22 -2.18 10.25
CA ALA A 980 10.70 -1.58 11.48
C ALA A 980 11.84 -1.31 12.48
N PRO A 981 11.87 -0.11 13.12
CA PRO A 981 12.90 0.23 14.10
C PRO A 981 12.76 -0.58 15.40
N VAL A 982 11.53 -0.98 15.74
CA VAL A 982 11.19 -1.80 16.92
C VAL A 982 10.69 -3.15 16.45
N ILE A 983 11.24 -4.23 17.01
CA ILE A 983 10.75 -5.58 16.79
C ILE A 983 9.52 -5.78 17.68
N ASP A 984 8.35 -5.78 17.05
CA ASP A 984 7.08 -6.13 17.68
C ASP A 984 6.90 -7.65 17.68
N TRP A 985 6.99 -8.25 18.87
CA TRP A 985 6.85 -9.70 19.02
C TRP A 985 5.43 -10.19 18.82
N GLU A 986 4.41 -9.35 19.03
CA GLU A 986 3.02 -9.74 18.79
C GLU A 986 2.79 -10.04 17.31
N VAL A 987 3.37 -9.24 16.43
CA VAL A 987 3.37 -9.51 14.99
C VAL A 987 4.01 -10.85 14.67
N LEU A 988 5.12 -11.21 15.32
CA LEU A 988 5.80 -12.48 15.06
C LEU A 988 5.02 -13.67 15.64
N LYS A 989 4.47 -13.51 16.85
CA LYS A 989 3.71 -14.51 17.59
C LYS A 989 2.44 -14.93 16.83
N VAL A 990 1.67 -13.96 16.33
CA VAL A 990 0.50 -14.21 15.45
C VAL A 990 0.89 -14.96 14.18
N ASN A 991 2.14 -14.82 13.74
CA ASN A 991 2.67 -15.45 12.53
C ASN A 991 3.54 -16.70 12.80
N THR A 992 3.42 -17.28 14.00
CA THR A 992 4.16 -18.47 14.39
C THR A 992 3.37 -19.75 14.12
N MET A 993 4.06 -20.80 13.69
CA MET A 993 3.54 -22.16 13.53
C MET A 993 4.29 -23.09 14.49
N TYR A 994 3.54 -23.84 15.30
CA TYR A 994 4.12 -24.81 16.21
C TYR A 994 4.11 -26.21 15.59
N LYS A 995 5.19 -26.98 15.76
CA LYS A 995 5.33 -28.34 15.22
C LYS A 995 5.90 -29.31 16.27
N GLY A 996 5.65 -30.60 16.07
CA GLY A 996 6.07 -31.66 16.99
C GLY A 996 5.09 -31.75 18.17
N SER A 997 5.63 -31.79 19.39
CA SER A 997 4.85 -31.80 20.64
C SER A 997 4.49 -30.40 21.14
N TYR A 998 4.89 -29.34 20.44
CA TYR A 998 4.53 -27.98 20.80
C TYR A 998 3.24 -27.51 20.12
N THR A 999 2.45 -26.80 20.90
CA THR A 999 1.27 -26.01 20.54
C THR A 999 1.48 -24.57 21.02
N GLU A 1000 0.59 -23.66 20.63
CA GLU A 1000 0.57 -22.29 21.19
C GLU A 1000 0.33 -22.28 22.71
N SER A 1001 -0.48 -23.23 23.20
CA SER A 1001 -0.81 -23.39 24.62
C SER A 1001 0.29 -24.06 25.47
N SER A 1002 1.32 -24.63 24.83
CA SER A 1002 2.41 -25.36 25.50
C SER A 1002 3.25 -24.48 26.43
N LYS A 1003 3.68 -25.03 27.58
CA LYS A 1003 4.46 -24.29 28.61
C LYS A 1003 5.74 -23.68 28.03
N GLN A 1004 6.49 -24.45 27.25
CA GLN A 1004 7.74 -24.00 26.61
C GLN A 1004 7.51 -22.88 25.60
N SER A 1005 6.40 -22.92 24.85
CA SER A 1005 6.01 -21.86 23.92
C SER A 1005 5.73 -20.55 24.67
N LYS A 1006 4.97 -20.61 25.78
CA LYS A 1006 4.71 -19.43 26.63
C LYS A 1006 6.00 -18.87 27.23
N TRP A 1007 6.87 -19.73 27.75
CA TRP A 1007 8.17 -19.33 28.29
C TRP A 1007 9.07 -18.65 27.26
N LEU A 1008 9.10 -19.16 26.02
CA LEU A 1008 9.85 -18.54 24.92
C LEU A 1008 9.44 -17.07 24.73
N TRP A 1009 8.13 -16.80 24.56
CA TRP A 1009 7.64 -15.44 24.34
C TRP A 1009 7.89 -14.52 25.53
N GLU A 1010 7.65 -14.99 26.76
CA GLU A 1010 7.96 -14.22 27.97
C GLU A 1010 9.45 -13.87 28.09
N ILE A 1011 10.33 -14.77 27.64
CA ILE A 1011 11.78 -14.54 27.60
C ILE A 1011 12.13 -13.51 26.52
N LEU A 1012 11.58 -13.63 25.31
CA LEU A 1012 11.81 -12.69 24.21
C LEU A 1012 11.31 -11.28 24.53
N ASP A 1013 10.18 -11.14 25.24
CA ASP A 1013 9.66 -9.86 25.70
C ASP A 1013 10.61 -9.18 26.68
N SER A 1014 11.25 -9.96 27.55
CA SER A 1014 12.22 -9.47 28.54
C SER A 1014 13.60 -9.08 27.95
N MET A 1015 13.88 -9.41 26.68
CA MET A 1015 15.17 -9.12 26.04
C MET A 1015 15.32 -7.65 25.64
N ASN A 1016 16.55 -7.13 25.74
CA ASN A 1016 16.93 -5.83 25.21
C ASN A 1016 16.99 -5.83 23.67
N ALA A 1017 17.03 -4.65 23.04
CA ALA A 1017 17.00 -4.53 21.57
C ALA A 1017 18.12 -5.29 20.83
N GLU A 1018 19.30 -5.43 21.44
CA GLU A 1018 20.42 -6.15 20.85
C GLU A 1018 20.17 -7.67 20.84
N ASP A 1019 19.73 -8.22 21.98
CA ASP A 1019 19.39 -9.64 22.10
C ASP A 1019 18.17 -10.01 21.23
N ARG A 1020 17.19 -9.10 21.09
CA ARG A 1020 16.07 -9.28 20.16
C ARG A 1020 16.55 -9.41 18.70
N ALA A 1021 17.48 -8.56 18.28
CA ALA A 1021 18.08 -8.63 16.95
C ALA A 1021 18.95 -9.88 16.76
N ASN A 1022 19.67 -10.30 17.80
CA ASN A 1022 20.47 -11.54 17.78
C ASN A 1022 19.58 -12.79 17.68
N PHE A 1023 18.43 -12.80 18.35
CA PHE A 1023 17.45 -13.88 18.21
C PHE A 1023 16.92 -13.98 16.77
N LEU A 1024 16.48 -12.88 16.16
CA LEU A 1024 16.05 -12.90 14.76
C LEU A 1024 17.17 -13.38 13.84
N ARG A 1025 18.43 -12.98 14.10
CA ARG A 1025 19.56 -13.43 13.29
C ARG A 1025 19.75 -14.93 13.43
N PHE A 1026 19.61 -15.45 14.65
CA PHE A 1026 19.72 -16.87 14.94
C PHE A 1026 18.64 -17.69 14.22
N VAL A 1027 17.37 -17.25 14.22
CA VAL A 1027 16.26 -18.03 13.65
C VAL A 1027 15.95 -17.75 12.18
N TRP A 1028 16.35 -16.59 11.65
CA TRP A 1028 15.95 -16.12 10.32
C TRP A 1028 17.13 -15.64 9.46
N GLY A 1029 18.28 -15.36 10.07
CA GLY A 1029 19.42 -14.73 9.40
C GLY A 1029 19.28 -13.21 9.22
N HIS A 1030 18.16 -12.62 9.66
CA HIS A 1030 17.91 -11.17 9.64
C HIS A 1030 18.00 -10.57 11.03
N THR A 1031 18.31 -9.29 11.13
CA THR A 1031 18.37 -8.59 12.42
C THR A 1031 17.18 -7.66 12.67
N ARG A 1032 16.26 -7.54 11.69
CA ARG A 1032 15.08 -6.69 11.74
C ARG A 1032 13.90 -7.36 11.03
N LEU A 1033 12.69 -7.04 11.47
CA LEU A 1033 11.47 -7.40 10.77
C LEU A 1033 11.18 -6.40 9.64
N PRO A 1034 10.51 -6.84 8.55
CA PRO A 1034 9.98 -5.92 7.55
C PRO A 1034 9.05 -4.90 8.19
N ALA A 1035 9.00 -3.67 7.65
CA ALA A 1035 8.16 -2.62 8.20
C ALA A 1035 6.66 -2.93 8.07
N ASP A 1036 6.28 -3.67 7.02
CA ASP A 1036 4.92 -4.17 6.84
C ASP A 1036 4.87 -5.66 7.22
N PRO A 1037 4.03 -6.07 8.19
CA PRO A 1037 3.79 -7.49 8.51
C PRO A 1037 3.41 -8.36 7.30
N ALA A 1038 2.89 -7.76 6.22
CA ALA A 1038 2.64 -8.39 4.92
C ALA A 1038 3.88 -9.04 4.32
N ASP A 1039 5.04 -8.42 4.56
CA ASP A 1039 6.26 -8.71 3.83
C ASP A 1039 7.03 -9.89 4.44
N ILE A 1040 6.55 -10.42 5.56
CA ILE A 1040 7.01 -11.68 6.15
C ILE A 1040 6.52 -12.84 5.26
N LYS A 1041 7.40 -13.33 4.38
CA LYS A 1041 7.11 -14.36 3.38
C LYS A 1041 6.93 -15.77 3.96
N GLN A 1042 7.59 -16.07 5.08
CA GLN A 1042 7.59 -17.38 5.74
C GLN A 1042 7.05 -17.23 7.16
N GLN A 1043 6.23 -18.18 7.61
CA GLN A 1043 5.80 -18.23 9.02
C GLN A 1043 6.99 -18.65 9.88
N PHE A 1044 7.10 -18.08 11.08
CA PHE A 1044 8.12 -18.48 12.04
C PHE A 1044 7.74 -19.85 12.61
N ILE A 1045 8.62 -20.85 12.57
CA ILE A 1045 8.29 -22.20 13.03
C ILE A 1045 8.98 -22.48 14.38
N VAL A 1046 8.21 -22.86 15.39
CA VAL A 1046 8.73 -23.35 16.68
C VAL A 1046 8.47 -24.84 16.76
N GLN A 1047 9.52 -25.65 16.73
CA GLN A 1047 9.43 -27.11 16.72
C GLN A 1047 10.04 -27.73 17.97
N SER A 1048 9.43 -28.79 18.50
CA SER A 1048 10.03 -29.57 19.58
C SER A 1048 11.12 -30.53 19.08
N SER A 1049 12.15 -30.75 19.90
CA SER A 1049 13.17 -31.79 19.71
C SER A 1049 12.94 -32.97 20.64
N ASN A 1050 13.09 -34.19 20.13
CA ASN A 1050 12.97 -35.44 20.89
C ASN A 1050 14.28 -35.85 21.59
N CYS A 1051 15.12 -34.90 22.00
CA CYS A 1051 16.39 -35.16 22.66
C CYS A 1051 16.20 -35.52 24.14
N SER A 1052 17.03 -36.44 24.65
CA SER A 1052 17.02 -36.89 26.04
C SER A 1052 18.46 -37.07 26.55
N PRO A 1053 18.85 -36.41 27.66
CA PRO A 1053 18.07 -35.46 28.46
C PRO A 1053 17.98 -34.06 27.81
N PRO A 1054 16.82 -33.39 27.82
CA PRO A 1054 16.58 -32.17 27.04
C PRO A 1054 17.42 -30.96 27.48
N ASP A 1055 17.71 -30.84 28.78
CA ASP A 1055 18.40 -29.69 29.37
C ASP A 1055 19.90 -29.60 29.02
N GLN A 1056 20.48 -30.68 28.46
CA GLN A 1056 21.88 -30.70 28.05
C GLN A 1056 22.09 -30.12 26.64
N TYR A 1057 21.03 -30.02 25.82
CA TYR A 1057 21.13 -29.57 24.44
C TYR A 1057 20.81 -28.08 24.31
N LEU A 1058 21.54 -27.41 23.41
CA LEU A 1058 21.22 -26.05 22.98
C LEU A 1058 20.05 -26.07 21.98
N PRO A 1059 19.27 -24.98 21.90
CA PRO A 1059 18.32 -24.84 20.81
C PRO A 1059 19.07 -24.76 19.48
N SER A 1060 18.47 -25.30 18.42
CA SER A 1060 19.02 -25.22 17.06
C SER A 1060 18.08 -24.42 16.16
N ALA A 1061 18.62 -23.84 15.09
CA ALA A 1061 17.84 -23.03 14.15
C ALA A 1061 18.09 -23.46 12.71
N GLN A 1062 17.05 -23.42 11.90
CA GLN A 1062 17.10 -23.64 10.45
C GLN A 1062 16.65 -22.34 9.77
N THR A 1063 17.60 -21.45 9.52
CA THR A 1063 17.36 -20.07 9.04
C THR A 1063 16.62 -20.04 7.69
N CYS A 1064 16.90 -21.00 6.79
CA CYS A 1064 16.22 -21.15 5.49
C CYS A 1064 14.70 -21.36 5.59
N PHE A 1065 14.23 -21.89 6.72
CA PHE A 1065 12.81 -22.17 6.99
C PHE A 1065 12.21 -21.26 8.06
N PHE A 1066 12.96 -20.23 8.47
CA PHE A 1066 12.61 -19.35 9.59
C PHE A 1066 12.14 -20.16 10.81
N LYS A 1067 12.99 -21.07 11.27
CA LYS A 1067 12.58 -22.12 12.22
C LYS A 1067 13.56 -22.23 13.39
N VAL A 1068 13.00 -22.39 14.59
CA VAL A 1068 13.72 -22.77 15.80
C VAL A 1068 13.28 -24.16 16.27
N VAL A 1069 14.22 -24.98 16.68
CA VAL A 1069 13.99 -26.29 17.30
C VAL A 1069 14.41 -26.17 18.76
N LEU A 1070 13.45 -26.28 19.67
CA LEU A 1070 13.69 -26.20 21.12
C LEU A 1070 13.54 -27.59 21.75
N PRO A 1071 14.55 -28.08 22.50
CA PRO A 1071 14.37 -29.17 23.46
C PRO A 1071 13.23 -28.90 24.43
N VAL A 1072 12.57 -29.97 24.90
CA VAL A 1072 11.49 -29.89 25.90
C VAL A 1072 12.09 -29.61 27.28
N TYR A 1073 12.58 -28.38 27.48
CA TYR A 1073 13.28 -27.96 28.70
C TYR A 1073 12.43 -28.14 29.95
N SER A 1074 13.09 -28.48 31.06
CA SER A 1074 12.45 -28.73 32.36
C SER A 1074 11.93 -27.46 33.06
N SER A 1075 12.57 -26.31 32.82
CA SER A 1075 12.24 -25.02 33.45
C SER A 1075 12.45 -23.83 32.53
N LYS A 1076 11.81 -22.70 32.87
CA LYS A 1076 11.96 -21.42 32.15
C LYS A 1076 13.39 -20.89 32.25
N GLU A 1077 14.04 -21.10 33.39
CA GLU A 1077 15.41 -20.64 33.67
C GLU A 1077 16.41 -21.33 32.75
N VAL A 1078 16.30 -22.65 32.58
CA VAL A 1078 17.15 -23.42 31.66
C VAL A 1078 16.92 -22.95 30.21
N LEU A 1079 15.66 -22.77 29.80
CA LEU A 1079 15.37 -22.25 28.45
C LEU A 1079 16.02 -20.88 28.23
N ARG A 1080 15.90 -19.97 29.20
CA ARG A 1080 16.49 -18.62 29.13
C ARG A 1080 18.00 -18.69 28.98
N GLU A 1081 18.68 -19.48 29.80
CA GLU A 1081 20.14 -19.60 29.79
C GLU A 1081 20.63 -20.17 28.45
N LYS A 1082 20.06 -21.30 28.02
CA LYS A 1082 20.45 -21.98 26.77
C LYS A 1082 20.14 -21.14 25.53
N LEU A 1083 18.99 -20.47 25.50
CA LEU A 1083 18.62 -19.59 24.40
C LEU A 1083 19.53 -18.35 24.33
N THR A 1084 19.80 -17.71 25.46
CA THR A 1084 20.68 -16.52 25.51
C THR A 1084 22.11 -16.87 25.08
N TYR A 1085 22.60 -18.04 25.48
CA TYR A 1085 23.89 -18.56 25.01
C TYR A 1085 23.88 -18.76 23.49
N ALA A 1086 22.88 -19.47 22.96
CA ALA A 1086 22.79 -19.77 21.53
C ALA A 1086 22.77 -18.50 20.66
N ILE A 1087 21.93 -17.50 21.00
CA ILE A 1087 21.81 -16.29 20.17
C ILE A 1087 23.06 -15.39 20.19
N ARG A 1088 23.87 -15.45 21.26
CA ARG A 1088 25.08 -14.61 21.41
C ARG A 1088 26.34 -15.26 20.82
N PHE A 1089 26.47 -16.58 20.96
CA PHE A 1089 27.73 -17.28 20.68
C PHE A 1089 27.70 -18.19 19.45
N CYS A 1090 26.53 -18.68 19.00
CA CYS A 1090 26.43 -19.43 17.75
C CYS A 1090 26.42 -18.47 16.55
N LYS A 1091 27.63 -18.02 16.16
CA LYS A 1091 27.83 -16.98 15.12
C LYS A 1091 27.94 -17.50 13.69
N THR A 1092 28.17 -18.80 13.48
CA THR A 1092 28.32 -19.41 12.16
C THR A 1092 27.16 -20.36 11.89
N ILE A 1093 26.42 -20.10 10.81
CA ILE A 1093 25.51 -21.06 10.20
C ILE A 1093 26.42 -22.03 9.45
N ASP A 1094 26.66 -23.23 9.96
CA ASP A 1094 27.16 -24.24 9.05
C ASP A 1094 26.82 -25.68 9.40
N THR A 1095 26.46 -26.37 8.32
CA THR A 1095 26.36 -27.82 8.12
C THR A 1095 25.40 -28.57 9.03
N ASP A 1096 24.30 -29.01 8.42
CA ASP A 1096 23.19 -29.80 8.99
C ASP A 1096 23.57 -31.11 9.73
N ASP A 1097 24.85 -31.40 10.01
CA ASP A 1097 25.28 -32.66 10.63
C ASP A 1097 26.35 -32.59 11.76
N TYR A 1098 27.04 -31.47 12.01
CA TYR A 1098 28.22 -31.52 12.91
C TYR A 1098 28.01 -31.12 14.38
N ALA A 1099 26.87 -30.53 14.75
CA ALA A 1099 26.59 -30.15 16.14
C ALA A 1099 26.04 -31.31 17.01
N ARG A 1100 26.37 -32.57 16.68
CA ARG A 1100 26.01 -33.76 17.48
C ARG A 1100 27.13 -34.34 18.33
N HIS A 1101 28.35 -33.81 18.28
CA HIS A 1101 29.44 -34.33 19.11
C HIS A 1101 30.15 -33.25 19.93
N GLU A 1102 30.01 -33.42 21.26
CA GLU A 1102 30.94 -33.07 22.33
C GLU A 1102 31.13 -31.58 22.69
N VAL A 1103 30.24 -31.09 23.56
CA VAL A 1103 30.60 -30.13 24.61
C VAL A 1103 30.69 -30.90 25.92
N ALA A 1104 31.78 -31.65 26.11
CA ALA A 1104 32.07 -32.35 27.35
C ALA A 1104 33.38 -31.90 28.02
N ASP A 1105 34.34 -31.33 27.28
CA ASP A 1105 35.64 -30.93 27.85
C ASP A 1105 35.94 -29.44 27.65
N ALA A 1106 35.29 -28.60 28.46
CA ALA A 1106 35.76 -27.26 28.84
C ALA A 1106 34.91 -26.74 30.01
N PHE A 1107 35.01 -27.40 31.16
CA PHE A 1107 34.68 -26.84 32.47
C PHE A 1107 35.92 -26.83 33.35
#